data_AF-A0A1Y2BD96-F1
#
_entry.id   AF-A0A1Y2BD96-F1
#
_cell.length_a   1.000
_cell.length_b   1.000
_cell.length_c   1.000
_cell.angle_alpha   90.00
_cell.angle_beta   90.00
_cell.angle_gamma   90.00
#
_symmetry.space_group_name_H-M   'P 1'
#
loop_
_entity.id
_entity.type
_entity.pdbx_description
1 polymer ?
#
loop_
_entity_poly.entity_id
_entity_poly.type
_entity_poly.pdbx_seq_one_letter_code
_entity_poly.pdbx_strand_id
1 'polypeptide(L)'
;MAPSLGQSDSNLEDRLIYEIKNKNIKNLESILNDPNNNNIILNVINEQDNDGDYPLLLATEKNSIEMVNLLIDYANKNDIKLKINEKNINGSYPLLFAINNNNFEMIKILIEYIIKVNDIEIEMIKLLIEQANEKDFISKLNKEKYGYYLLLNAIKKNNIEMVNLLIEFANEDKIKLNLNKRNKFGDTQLIIACKKRNKELIKCLLKYKKIKINKRTKYRINALMIACYFKEKDIVDWIIERNDVDLKIQDNKNNLPLHIACYLNNIEIVRSLVDVIKKNKENLSNVMNCYSDTPLDIAEEYNNEEMINCLYCNQDKDELETDDTDSDSSLYITNENFCPNSKIVSLKDIERSICLFKVGEDYATGSFIEIPIPSSEDPMRGLITNNHVINENKLKSGESFEIYKSSEYNKPIQIKINDKSFVFTSELIDITFIELSDKTINEFNPYFLNISNIDVREDESINILQFPNKELSLANGKIEEIYSFNLYHNASTYFGSSGSPLLNGNYEVVGIHKSSLKDKKMNVAVKFSEIEYAIRTLYDNIDVYGIRKARESAKLLSETEMKILNEYGLKLKLSSDDIKELKEEIDQLNISENEKTMQLNELEIVQKSLFYCTFSEKLLLYRTNYVWYITYLSKEENNFISKFNLDNLKLLDWYPLISNSKELDSSIESEIEGREFILITWLKLTELMYL
;
A
#
# COMPACT_ATOMS: atom_id res chain seq x y z
N MET A 1 34.10 -9.83 -80.57
CA MET A 1 34.24 -8.59 -79.79
C MET A 1 33.27 -8.69 -78.63
N ALA A 2 33.80 -9.01 -77.45
CA ALA A 2 33.04 -9.03 -76.21
C ALA A 2 32.83 -7.58 -75.75
N PRO A 3 31.61 -7.15 -75.39
CA PRO A 3 31.43 -5.95 -74.59
C PRO A 3 31.72 -6.29 -73.13
N SER A 4 32.83 -5.71 -72.66
CA SER A 4 33.06 -5.15 -71.33
C SER A 4 32.21 -5.61 -70.13
N LEU A 5 32.91 -6.30 -69.22
CA LEU A 5 32.89 -6.12 -67.76
C LEU A 5 32.21 -4.81 -67.31
N GLY A 6 31.12 -4.94 -66.53
CA GLY A 6 30.47 -3.78 -65.88
C GLY A 6 29.03 -3.96 -65.37
N GLN A 7 28.39 -5.13 -65.46
CA GLN A 7 26.98 -5.34 -65.06
C GLN A 7 26.76 -6.60 -64.19
N SER A 8 27.66 -6.93 -63.25
CA SER A 8 27.53 -8.18 -62.47
C SER A 8 26.89 -8.03 -61.08
N ASP A 9 26.91 -6.85 -60.48
CA ASP A 9 26.64 -6.77 -59.04
C ASP A 9 25.15 -6.59 -58.70
N SER A 10 24.36 -5.89 -59.54
CA SER A 10 22.93 -5.67 -59.28
C SER A 10 22.05 -6.91 -59.42
N ASN A 11 22.49 -7.93 -60.19
CA ASN A 11 21.66 -9.11 -60.49
C ASN A 11 21.67 -10.14 -59.35
N LEU A 12 22.72 -10.16 -58.52
CA LEU A 12 22.84 -11.12 -57.43
C LEU A 12 22.00 -10.71 -56.21
N GLU A 13 21.92 -9.40 -55.95
CA GLU A 13 21.09 -8.80 -54.88
C GLU A 13 19.60 -9.13 -55.11
N ASP A 14 19.11 -8.83 -56.32
CA ASP A 14 17.75 -9.16 -56.76
C ASP A 14 17.47 -10.65 -56.66
N ARG A 15 18.46 -11.48 -56.98
CA ARG A 15 18.33 -12.94 -56.93
C ARG A 15 18.21 -13.47 -55.50
N LEU A 16 19.00 -12.97 -54.54
CA LEU A 16 18.91 -13.39 -53.13
C LEU A 16 17.49 -13.12 -52.57
N ILE A 17 17.01 -11.88 -52.75
CA ILE A 17 15.68 -11.46 -52.29
C ILE A 17 14.58 -12.26 -53.02
N TYR A 18 14.73 -12.50 -54.32
CA TYR A 18 13.79 -13.30 -55.11
C TYR A 18 13.67 -14.74 -54.59
N GLU A 19 14.78 -15.41 -54.26
CA GLU A 19 14.72 -16.78 -53.74
C GLU A 19 14.06 -16.84 -52.35
N ILE A 20 14.28 -15.83 -51.49
CA ILE A 20 13.61 -15.73 -50.18
C ILE A 20 12.10 -15.51 -50.37
N LYS A 21 11.70 -14.54 -51.22
CA LYS A 21 10.29 -14.22 -51.50
C LYS A 21 9.53 -15.45 -52.05
N ASN A 22 10.20 -16.32 -52.81
CA ASN A 22 9.62 -17.55 -53.37
C ASN A 22 9.81 -18.82 -52.52
N LYS A 23 10.38 -18.73 -51.31
CA LYS A 23 10.66 -19.90 -50.44
C LYS A 23 11.60 -20.96 -51.06
N ASN A 24 12.51 -20.58 -51.97
CA ASN A 24 13.43 -21.52 -52.63
C ASN A 24 14.70 -21.78 -51.80
N ILE A 25 14.58 -22.62 -50.76
CA ILE A 25 15.65 -22.90 -49.78
C ILE A 25 16.95 -23.39 -50.45
N LYS A 26 16.86 -24.32 -51.42
CA LYS A 26 18.04 -24.90 -52.09
C LYS A 26 18.85 -23.86 -52.86
N ASN A 27 18.17 -22.93 -53.54
CA ASN A 27 18.84 -21.88 -54.29
C ASN A 27 19.44 -20.85 -53.33
N LEU A 28 18.72 -20.50 -52.26
CA LEU A 28 19.23 -19.63 -51.20
C LEU A 28 20.52 -20.20 -50.59
N GLU A 29 20.52 -21.48 -50.22
CA GLU A 29 21.70 -22.19 -49.69
C GLU A 29 22.86 -22.17 -50.69
N SER A 30 22.59 -22.42 -51.98
CA SER A 30 23.61 -22.36 -53.03
C SER A 30 24.21 -20.96 -53.18
N ILE A 31 23.40 -19.90 -53.05
CA ILE A 31 23.87 -18.52 -53.15
C ILE A 31 24.75 -18.16 -51.95
N LEU A 32 24.31 -18.49 -50.74
CA LEU A 32 25.02 -18.20 -49.48
C LEU A 32 26.34 -18.98 -49.33
N ASN A 33 26.47 -20.14 -49.96
CA ASN A 33 27.67 -20.96 -49.86
C ASN A 33 28.72 -20.71 -50.97
N ASP A 34 28.39 -19.95 -52.01
CA ASP A 34 29.33 -19.64 -53.09
C ASP A 34 30.34 -18.55 -52.66
N PRO A 35 31.66 -18.86 -52.61
CA PRO A 35 32.68 -17.91 -52.17
C PRO A 35 32.74 -16.64 -53.02
N ASN A 36 32.38 -16.72 -54.31
CA ASN A 36 32.42 -15.58 -55.22
C ASN A 36 31.36 -14.53 -54.88
N ASN A 37 30.31 -14.93 -54.16
CA ASN A 37 29.19 -14.08 -53.80
C ASN A 37 29.39 -13.36 -52.45
N ASN A 38 30.40 -13.74 -51.65
CA ASN A 38 30.55 -13.26 -50.27
C ASN A 38 30.63 -11.73 -50.16
N ASN A 39 31.45 -11.08 -50.98
CA ASN A 39 31.59 -9.62 -50.94
C ASN A 39 30.29 -8.90 -51.29
N ILE A 40 29.46 -9.48 -52.16
CA ILE A 40 28.17 -8.91 -52.55
C ILE A 40 27.15 -9.14 -51.43
N ILE A 41 27.04 -10.37 -50.91
CA ILE A 41 26.09 -10.71 -49.84
C ILE A 41 26.39 -9.92 -48.57
N LEU A 42 27.66 -9.70 -48.23
CA LEU A 42 28.09 -8.84 -47.12
C LEU A 42 27.46 -7.44 -47.19
N ASN A 43 27.33 -6.90 -48.39
CA ASN A 43 26.78 -5.57 -48.60
C ASN A 43 25.24 -5.53 -48.59
N VAL A 44 24.54 -6.65 -48.80
CA VAL A 44 23.07 -6.65 -48.93
C VAL A 44 22.30 -7.41 -47.86
N ILE A 45 22.95 -8.24 -47.05
CA ILE A 45 22.26 -9.11 -46.06
C ILE A 45 21.44 -8.32 -45.01
N ASN A 46 21.77 -7.04 -44.84
CA ASN A 46 21.13 -6.09 -43.93
C ASN A 46 20.53 -4.87 -44.64
N GLU A 47 20.56 -4.83 -45.97
CA GLU A 47 20.02 -3.71 -46.73
C GLU A 47 18.50 -3.82 -46.84
N GLN A 48 17.86 -2.66 -46.78
CA GLN A 48 16.42 -2.54 -46.91
C GLN A 48 16.06 -2.26 -48.37
N ASP A 49 15.07 -2.97 -48.90
CA ASP A 49 14.46 -2.66 -50.19
C ASP A 49 13.55 -1.41 -50.09
N ASN A 50 12.88 -1.07 -51.19
CA ASN A 50 12.00 0.10 -51.24
C ASN A 50 10.84 0.04 -50.24
N ASP A 51 10.45 -1.16 -49.78
CA ASP A 51 9.40 -1.36 -48.79
C ASP A 51 9.94 -1.36 -47.35
N GLY A 52 11.26 -1.20 -47.20
CA GLY A 52 11.96 -1.30 -45.93
C GLY A 52 12.25 -2.76 -45.53
N ASP A 53 12.03 -3.73 -46.43
CA ASP A 53 12.20 -5.14 -46.14
C ASP A 53 13.65 -5.59 -46.36
N TYR A 54 14.11 -6.53 -45.55
CA TYR A 54 15.47 -7.08 -45.61
C TYR A 54 15.44 -8.61 -45.50
N PRO A 55 16.52 -9.33 -45.89
CA PRO A 55 16.52 -10.78 -46.00
C PRO A 55 15.99 -11.54 -44.78
N LEU A 56 16.42 -11.17 -43.57
CA LEU A 56 15.94 -11.80 -42.33
C LEU A 56 14.44 -11.53 -42.10
N LEU A 57 13.98 -10.30 -42.34
CA LEU A 57 12.57 -9.94 -42.22
C LEU A 57 11.69 -10.74 -43.18
N LEU A 58 12.10 -10.84 -44.45
CA LEU A 58 11.37 -11.62 -45.46
C LEU A 58 11.33 -13.11 -45.10
N ALA A 59 12.44 -13.69 -44.63
CA ALA A 59 12.47 -15.09 -44.19
C ALA A 59 11.48 -15.35 -43.03
N THR A 60 11.37 -14.42 -42.08
CA THR A 60 10.39 -14.50 -40.99
C THR A 60 8.96 -14.24 -41.41
N GLU A 61 8.71 -13.32 -42.36
CA GLU A 61 7.40 -13.08 -42.97
C GLU A 61 6.89 -14.36 -43.65
N LYS A 62 7.79 -15.06 -44.34
CA LYS A 62 7.53 -16.38 -44.94
C LYS A 62 7.41 -17.49 -43.89
N ASN A 63 7.65 -17.21 -42.62
CA ASN A 63 7.56 -18.15 -41.51
C ASN A 63 8.43 -19.42 -41.73
N SER A 64 9.62 -19.28 -42.34
CA SER A 64 10.52 -20.40 -42.68
C SER A 64 11.72 -20.45 -41.74
N ILE A 65 11.72 -21.44 -40.85
CA ILE A 65 12.81 -21.68 -39.89
C ILE A 65 14.14 -21.96 -40.62
N GLU A 66 14.08 -22.77 -41.68
CA GLU A 66 15.28 -23.15 -42.45
C GLU A 66 15.96 -21.94 -43.09
N MET A 67 15.19 -21.01 -43.66
CA MET A 67 15.74 -19.79 -44.24
C MET A 67 16.36 -18.88 -43.19
N VAL A 68 15.71 -18.74 -42.02
CA VAL A 68 16.24 -17.94 -40.92
C VAL A 68 17.54 -18.54 -40.39
N ASN A 69 17.61 -19.86 -40.22
CA ASN A 69 18.84 -20.53 -39.80
C ASN A 69 19.96 -20.36 -40.83
N LEU A 70 19.68 -20.51 -42.13
CA LEU A 70 20.69 -20.28 -43.18
C LEU A 70 21.27 -18.87 -43.14
N LEU A 71 20.43 -17.86 -42.93
CA LEU A 71 20.87 -16.46 -42.81
C LEU A 71 21.68 -16.23 -41.53
N ILE A 72 21.24 -16.78 -40.40
CA ILE A 72 21.96 -16.71 -39.11
C ILE A 72 23.32 -17.40 -39.20
N ASP A 73 23.38 -18.59 -39.82
CA ASP A 73 24.60 -19.36 -39.99
C ASP A 73 25.59 -18.65 -40.90
N TYR A 74 25.12 -18.10 -42.02
CA TYR A 74 25.94 -17.27 -42.89
C TYR A 74 26.50 -16.05 -42.15
N ALA A 75 25.64 -15.35 -41.40
CA ALA A 75 26.05 -14.18 -40.63
C ALA A 75 27.08 -14.53 -39.56
N ASN A 76 26.86 -15.61 -38.81
CA ASN A 76 27.79 -16.13 -37.81
C ASN A 76 29.14 -16.50 -38.41
N LYS A 77 29.15 -17.14 -39.58
CA LYS A 77 30.36 -17.58 -40.29
C LYS A 77 31.22 -16.40 -40.76
N ASN A 78 30.58 -15.28 -41.10
CA ASN A 78 31.24 -14.10 -41.66
C ASN A 78 31.35 -12.94 -40.65
N ASP A 79 31.06 -13.19 -39.36
CA ASP A 79 31.06 -12.18 -38.28
C ASP A 79 30.18 -10.94 -38.57
N ILE A 80 29.02 -11.20 -39.17
CA ILE A 80 28.03 -10.17 -39.51
C ILE A 80 26.99 -10.10 -38.41
N LYS A 81 26.74 -8.91 -37.89
CA LYS A 81 25.57 -8.64 -37.03
C LYS A 81 24.34 -8.43 -37.92
N LEU A 82 23.38 -9.37 -37.92
CA LEU A 82 22.12 -9.18 -38.64
C LEU A 82 21.31 -8.06 -37.98
N LYS A 83 20.67 -7.24 -38.80
CA LYS A 83 19.64 -6.30 -38.36
C LYS A 83 18.39 -7.13 -38.02
N ILE A 84 18.09 -7.24 -36.74
CA ILE A 84 16.93 -7.99 -36.17
C ILE A 84 15.77 -7.03 -35.86
N ASN A 85 16.05 -5.74 -35.95
CA ASN A 85 15.39 -4.71 -35.17
C ASN A 85 14.82 -3.59 -36.06
N GLU A 86 15.36 -3.44 -37.27
CA GLU A 86 14.87 -2.43 -38.19
C GLU A 86 13.43 -2.71 -38.61
N LYS A 87 12.66 -1.63 -38.71
CA LYS A 87 11.27 -1.67 -39.12
C LYS A 87 11.17 -1.43 -40.63
N ASN A 88 10.31 -2.19 -41.30
CA ASN A 88 9.87 -1.84 -42.64
C ASN A 88 8.85 -0.69 -42.62
N ILE A 89 8.35 -0.27 -43.79
CA ILE A 89 7.37 0.84 -43.89
C ILE A 89 6.09 0.55 -43.09
N ASN A 90 5.73 -0.72 -42.95
CA ASN A 90 4.57 -1.15 -42.17
C ASN A 90 4.85 -1.27 -40.65
N GLY A 91 6.05 -0.89 -40.21
CA GLY A 91 6.47 -1.01 -38.81
C GLY A 91 6.84 -2.43 -38.37
N SER A 92 6.89 -3.40 -39.30
CA SER A 92 7.16 -4.81 -39.01
C SER A 92 8.66 -5.12 -38.92
N TYR A 93 9.01 -6.12 -38.12
CA TYR A 93 10.37 -6.63 -37.93
C TYR A 93 10.31 -8.14 -37.56
N PRO A 94 11.44 -8.89 -37.63
CA PRO A 94 11.48 -10.35 -37.58
C PRO A 94 10.67 -11.01 -36.46
N LEU A 95 10.87 -10.55 -35.22
CA LEU A 95 10.20 -11.16 -34.08
C LEU A 95 8.69 -10.84 -34.05
N LEU A 96 8.24 -9.72 -34.63
CA LEU A 96 6.80 -9.41 -34.73
C LEU A 96 6.09 -10.42 -35.63
N PHE A 97 6.69 -10.77 -36.77
CA PHE A 97 6.13 -11.81 -37.63
C PHE A 97 6.12 -13.16 -36.94
N ALA A 98 7.19 -13.52 -36.24
CA ALA A 98 7.23 -14.77 -35.48
C ALA A 98 6.09 -14.84 -34.44
N ILE A 99 5.81 -13.73 -33.74
CA ILE A 99 4.69 -13.61 -32.79
C ILE A 99 3.34 -13.66 -33.49
N ASN A 100 3.12 -12.86 -34.53
CA ASN A 100 1.84 -12.80 -35.26
C ASN A 100 1.48 -14.16 -35.89
N ASN A 101 2.49 -14.93 -36.29
CA ASN A 101 2.34 -16.27 -36.82
C ASN A 101 2.22 -17.35 -35.74
N ASN A 102 2.30 -16.98 -34.45
CA ASN A 102 2.38 -17.90 -33.31
C ASN A 102 3.46 -19.00 -33.47
N ASN A 103 4.57 -18.68 -34.13
CA ASN A 103 5.65 -19.63 -34.36
C ASN A 103 6.68 -19.54 -33.22
N PHE A 104 6.45 -20.30 -32.15
CA PHE A 104 7.29 -20.30 -30.95
C PHE A 104 8.72 -20.77 -31.19
N GLU A 105 8.93 -21.67 -32.16
CA GLU A 105 10.28 -22.11 -32.54
C GLU A 105 11.05 -20.97 -33.20
N MET A 106 10.40 -20.20 -34.08
CA MET A 106 10.97 -19.01 -34.68
C MET A 106 11.31 -17.95 -33.62
N ILE A 107 10.38 -17.72 -32.68
CA ILE A 107 10.59 -16.81 -31.54
C ILE A 107 11.83 -17.25 -30.74
N LYS A 108 11.96 -18.56 -30.46
CA LYS A 108 13.09 -19.12 -29.73
C LYS A 108 14.41 -18.86 -30.45
N ILE A 109 14.50 -19.21 -31.73
CA ILE A 109 15.70 -19.01 -32.56
C ILE A 109 16.11 -17.54 -32.62
N LEU A 110 15.15 -16.63 -32.86
CA LEU A 110 15.43 -15.20 -32.95
C LEU A 110 15.92 -14.64 -31.60
N ILE A 111 15.31 -15.04 -30.48
CA ILE A 111 15.74 -14.63 -29.14
C ILE A 111 17.14 -15.16 -28.83
N GLU A 112 17.45 -16.42 -29.15
CA GLU A 112 18.77 -17.01 -28.94
C GLU A 112 19.85 -16.28 -29.75
N TYR A 113 19.55 -15.93 -31.00
CA TYR A 113 20.44 -15.11 -31.80
C TYR A 113 20.68 -13.73 -31.17
N ILE A 114 19.63 -13.03 -30.72
CA ILE A 114 19.74 -11.72 -30.04
C ILE A 114 20.64 -11.81 -28.81
N ILE A 115 20.42 -12.82 -27.96
CA ILE A 115 21.21 -13.02 -26.74
C ILE A 115 22.69 -13.22 -27.10
N LYS A 116 22.96 -14.03 -28.14
CA LYS A 116 24.32 -14.30 -28.61
C LYS A 116 25.03 -13.03 -29.08
N VAL A 117 24.37 -12.16 -29.84
CA VAL A 117 24.96 -10.92 -30.35
C VAL A 117 24.94 -9.75 -29.34
N ASN A 118 24.50 -10.02 -28.10
CA ASN A 118 24.51 -9.11 -26.96
C ASN A 118 23.76 -7.78 -27.21
N ASP A 119 22.73 -7.80 -28.07
CA ASP A 119 21.97 -6.62 -28.49
C ASP A 119 20.69 -6.43 -27.64
N ILE A 120 20.85 -6.48 -26.31
CA ILE A 120 19.75 -6.91 -25.42
C ILE A 120 18.71 -5.83 -25.06
N GLU A 121 18.87 -4.54 -25.33
CA GLU A 121 18.15 -3.56 -24.50
C GLU A 121 16.94 -2.81 -25.07
N ILE A 122 16.65 -2.82 -26.38
CA ILE A 122 15.63 -1.89 -26.94
C ILE A 122 14.55 -2.60 -27.77
N GLU A 123 14.87 -3.68 -28.50
CA GLU A 123 13.89 -4.25 -29.41
C GLU A 123 12.86 -5.16 -28.78
N MET A 124 13.26 -6.01 -27.84
CA MET A 124 12.36 -6.91 -27.14
C MET A 124 11.24 -6.14 -26.39
N ILE A 125 11.43 -4.84 -26.17
CA ILE A 125 10.47 -3.92 -25.55
C ILE A 125 9.51 -3.32 -26.59
N LYS A 126 10.02 -2.91 -27.76
CA LYS A 126 9.18 -2.49 -28.91
C LYS A 126 8.20 -3.61 -29.30
N LEU A 127 8.67 -4.86 -29.23
CA LEU A 127 7.97 -6.11 -29.49
C LEU A 127 6.73 -6.40 -28.67
N LEU A 128 6.78 -6.02 -27.41
CA LEU A 128 5.72 -6.33 -26.46
C LEU A 128 4.72 -5.19 -26.34
N ILE A 129 5.14 -3.99 -26.73
CA ILE A 129 4.34 -2.78 -26.78
C ILE A 129 3.43 -2.79 -28.02
N GLU A 130 3.88 -3.26 -29.18
CA GLU A 130 3.02 -3.34 -30.39
C GLU A 130 1.87 -4.36 -30.28
N GLN A 131 2.01 -5.37 -29.42
CA GLN A 131 0.94 -6.32 -29.11
C GLN A 131 -0.11 -5.76 -28.11
N ALA A 132 0.10 -4.55 -27.59
CA ALA A 132 -0.84 -3.85 -26.72
C ALA A 132 -1.35 -2.58 -27.42
N ASN A 133 -2.59 -2.62 -27.88
CA ASN A 133 -3.33 -1.41 -28.25
C ASN A 133 -3.38 -0.46 -27.05
N GLU A 134 -2.50 0.54 -27.01
CA GLU A 134 -2.68 1.81 -26.31
C GLU A 134 -1.62 2.80 -26.82
N LYS A 135 -2.07 3.89 -27.45
CA LYS A 135 -1.23 5.04 -27.78
C LYS A 135 -0.69 5.60 -26.45
N ASP A 136 0.60 5.90 -26.41
CA ASP A 136 1.29 6.67 -25.35
C ASP A 136 2.11 5.92 -24.26
N PHE A 137 2.68 4.75 -24.57
CA PHE A 137 3.50 3.98 -23.61
C PHE A 137 5.03 4.17 -23.73
N ILE A 138 5.52 4.81 -24.81
CA ILE A 138 6.97 4.85 -25.13
C ILE A 138 7.77 5.75 -24.16
N SER A 139 7.15 6.72 -23.50
CA SER A 139 7.86 7.75 -22.72
C SER A 139 8.28 7.33 -21.29
N LYS A 140 8.04 6.08 -20.84
CA LYS A 140 8.16 5.70 -19.40
C LYS A 140 8.97 4.43 -19.09
N LEU A 141 9.93 4.03 -19.92
CA LEU A 141 10.67 2.77 -19.73
C LEU A 141 12.07 2.97 -19.13
N ASN A 142 12.27 2.41 -17.93
CA ASN A 142 13.56 2.31 -17.23
C ASN A 142 13.90 0.83 -17.00
N LYS A 143 15.21 0.51 -16.90
CA LYS A 143 15.83 -0.80 -17.17
C LYS A 143 15.34 -2.02 -16.37
N GLU A 144 14.54 -1.83 -15.32
CA GLU A 144 14.11 -2.92 -14.41
C GLU A 144 12.66 -3.43 -14.62
N LYS A 145 11.86 -2.78 -15.48
CA LYS A 145 10.41 -3.05 -15.62
C LYS A 145 10.03 -4.11 -16.68
N TYR A 146 10.97 -4.62 -17.46
CA TYR A 146 10.69 -5.34 -18.71
C TYR A 146 10.19 -6.79 -18.54
N GLY A 147 10.90 -7.63 -17.78
CA GLY A 147 10.52 -9.04 -17.58
C GLY A 147 9.17 -9.22 -16.87
N TYR A 148 8.72 -8.20 -16.13
CA TYR A 148 7.39 -8.17 -15.53
C TYR A 148 6.27 -7.99 -16.57
N TYR A 149 6.45 -7.05 -17.50
CA TYR A 149 5.42 -6.67 -18.48
C TYR A 149 5.13 -7.81 -19.46
N LEU A 150 6.19 -8.43 -19.98
CA LEU A 150 6.14 -9.55 -20.92
C LEU A 150 5.30 -10.71 -20.40
N LEU A 151 5.67 -11.21 -19.22
CA LEU A 151 5.00 -12.32 -18.59
C LEU A 151 3.56 -11.96 -18.18
N LEU A 152 3.33 -10.74 -17.68
CA LEU A 152 2.00 -10.28 -17.31
C LEU A 152 1.06 -10.22 -18.51
N ASN A 153 1.53 -9.78 -19.69
CA ASN A 153 0.71 -9.76 -20.89
C ASN A 153 0.37 -11.17 -21.37
N ALA A 154 1.35 -12.09 -21.38
CA ALA A 154 1.12 -13.49 -21.71
C ALA A 154 0.07 -14.14 -20.79
N ILE A 155 0.15 -13.89 -19.47
CA ILE A 155 -0.86 -14.30 -18.48
C ILE A 155 -2.23 -13.65 -18.73
N LYS A 156 -2.26 -12.36 -19.04
CA LYS A 156 -3.50 -11.63 -19.34
C LYS A 156 -4.19 -12.16 -20.60
N LYS A 157 -3.42 -12.54 -21.63
CA LYS A 157 -3.91 -13.11 -22.88
C LYS A 157 -4.12 -14.63 -22.83
N ASN A 158 -3.72 -15.27 -21.73
CA ASN A 158 -3.82 -16.71 -21.56
C ASN A 158 -2.94 -17.51 -22.54
N ASN A 159 -1.82 -16.93 -22.97
CA ASN A 159 -0.87 -17.56 -23.89
C ASN A 159 0.11 -18.41 -23.08
N ILE A 160 -0.20 -19.71 -22.93
CA ILE A 160 0.50 -20.64 -22.04
C ILE A 160 1.88 -20.99 -22.62
N GLU A 161 1.97 -21.15 -23.93
CA GLU A 161 3.18 -21.46 -24.69
C GLU A 161 4.23 -20.36 -24.51
N MET A 162 3.81 -19.09 -24.61
CA MET A 162 4.69 -17.94 -24.33
C MET A 162 5.13 -17.93 -22.85
N VAL A 163 4.22 -18.23 -21.90
CA VAL A 163 4.59 -18.31 -20.48
C VAL A 163 5.65 -19.40 -20.25
N ASN A 164 5.49 -20.57 -20.86
CA ASN A 164 6.46 -21.67 -20.77
C ASN A 164 7.81 -21.29 -21.36
N LEU A 165 7.84 -20.72 -22.56
CA LEU A 165 9.07 -20.29 -23.22
C LEU A 165 9.83 -19.25 -22.36
N LEU A 166 9.12 -18.29 -21.78
CA LEU A 166 9.71 -17.29 -20.89
C LEU A 166 10.28 -17.91 -19.62
N ILE A 167 9.58 -18.88 -19.02
CA ILE A 167 10.06 -19.59 -17.83
C ILE A 167 11.28 -20.46 -18.16
N GLU A 168 11.30 -21.11 -19.32
CA GLU A 168 12.45 -21.89 -19.82
C GLU A 168 13.70 -21.00 -19.92
N PHE A 169 13.59 -19.87 -20.63
CA PHE A 169 14.69 -18.90 -20.72
C PHE A 169 15.10 -18.33 -19.35
N ALA A 170 14.17 -18.20 -18.41
CA ALA A 170 14.49 -17.72 -17.06
C ALA A 170 15.18 -18.78 -16.20
N ASN A 171 14.88 -20.06 -16.40
CA ASN A 171 15.56 -21.17 -15.74
C ASN A 171 16.98 -21.35 -16.25
N GLU A 172 17.22 -21.06 -17.54
CA GLU A 172 18.54 -21.07 -18.17
C GLU A 172 19.35 -19.80 -17.88
N ASP A 173 18.84 -18.91 -17.00
CA ASP A 173 19.39 -17.59 -16.67
C ASP A 173 19.66 -16.69 -17.91
N LYS A 174 19.06 -17.02 -19.06
CA LYS A 174 19.10 -16.25 -20.32
C LYS A 174 18.32 -14.93 -20.21
N ILE A 175 17.23 -14.93 -19.42
CA ILE A 175 16.44 -13.72 -19.13
C ILE A 175 16.12 -13.60 -17.64
N LYS A 176 16.03 -12.36 -17.13
CA LYS A 176 15.57 -12.10 -15.76
C LYS A 176 14.06 -11.84 -15.73
N LEU A 177 13.27 -12.83 -15.31
CA LEU A 177 11.84 -12.62 -15.05
C LEU A 177 11.60 -11.99 -13.68
N ASN A 178 10.89 -10.85 -13.66
CA ASN A 178 10.43 -10.22 -12.43
C ASN A 178 9.06 -10.80 -12.02
N LEU A 179 9.12 -12.03 -11.54
CA LEU A 179 8.01 -12.77 -10.95
C LEU A 179 7.72 -12.29 -9.52
N ASN A 180 6.47 -12.42 -9.09
CA ASN A 180 5.97 -12.03 -7.75
C ASN A 180 5.79 -10.53 -7.52
N LYS A 181 6.03 -9.70 -8.54
CA LYS A 181 5.71 -8.28 -8.47
C LYS A 181 4.19 -8.11 -8.39
N ARG A 182 3.76 -7.27 -7.46
CA ARG A 182 2.35 -6.99 -7.19
C ARG A 182 1.84 -5.88 -8.11
N ASN A 183 0.63 -6.03 -8.64
CA ASN A 183 -0.08 -4.96 -9.33
C ASN A 183 -0.68 -3.94 -8.31
N LYS A 184 -1.43 -2.96 -8.79
CA LYS A 184 -2.08 -1.92 -7.95
C LYS A 184 -3.05 -2.44 -6.89
N PHE A 185 -3.56 -3.67 -7.04
CA PHE A 185 -4.42 -4.38 -6.08
C PHE A 185 -3.64 -5.31 -5.15
N GLY A 186 -2.32 -5.39 -5.33
CA GLY A 186 -1.47 -6.33 -4.60
C GLY A 186 -1.35 -7.70 -5.27
N ASP A 187 -2.00 -7.95 -6.41
CA ASP A 187 -2.01 -9.27 -7.03
C ASP A 187 -0.67 -9.59 -7.69
N THR A 188 -0.13 -10.78 -7.41
CA THR A 188 0.99 -11.38 -8.15
C THR A 188 0.51 -12.09 -9.41
N GLN A 189 1.45 -12.49 -10.27
CA GLN A 189 1.15 -13.32 -11.45
C GLN A 189 0.36 -14.59 -11.09
N LEU A 190 0.75 -15.28 -10.01
CA LEU A 190 0.06 -16.49 -9.54
C LEU A 190 -1.37 -16.17 -9.08
N ILE A 191 -1.55 -15.08 -8.34
CA ILE A 191 -2.88 -14.62 -7.88
C ILE A 191 -3.79 -14.30 -9.07
N ILE A 192 -3.27 -13.61 -10.10
CA ILE A 192 -4.01 -13.30 -11.32
C ILE A 192 -4.44 -14.59 -12.02
N ALA A 193 -3.55 -15.58 -12.12
CA ALA A 193 -3.87 -16.89 -12.70
C ALA A 193 -4.94 -17.63 -11.88
N CYS A 194 -4.86 -17.59 -10.54
CA CYS A 194 -5.87 -18.19 -9.65
C CYS A 194 -7.25 -17.53 -9.81
N LYS A 195 -7.32 -16.18 -9.87
CA LYS A 195 -8.58 -15.45 -10.12
C LYS A 195 -9.21 -15.80 -11.47
N LYS A 196 -8.39 -16.12 -12.47
CA LYS A 196 -8.84 -16.58 -13.79
C LYS A 196 -9.23 -18.06 -13.83
N ARG A 197 -8.89 -18.84 -12.81
CA ARG A 197 -9.15 -20.29 -12.71
C ARG A 197 -8.56 -21.10 -13.87
N ASN A 198 -7.51 -20.60 -14.53
CA ASN A 198 -6.83 -21.38 -15.58
C ASN A 198 -5.82 -22.36 -14.95
N LYS A 199 -6.24 -23.61 -14.85
CA LYS A 199 -5.45 -24.72 -14.29
C LYS A 199 -4.11 -24.93 -14.98
N GLU A 200 -4.04 -24.90 -16.30
CA GLU A 200 -2.79 -25.13 -17.04
C GLU A 200 -1.78 -24.01 -16.80
N LEU A 201 -2.24 -22.76 -16.81
CA LEU A 201 -1.40 -21.61 -16.53
C LEU A 201 -0.84 -21.64 -15.09
N ILE A 202 -1.69 -22.03 -14.12
CA ILE A 202 -1.28 -22.15 -12.72
C ILE A 202 -0.23 -23.25 -12.57
N LYS A 203 -0.43 -24.43 -13.18
CA LYS A 203 0.60 -25.50 -13.20
C LYS A 203 1.92 -25.01 -13.77
N CYS A 204 1.89 -24.29 -14.90
CA CYS A 204 3.10 -23.77 -15.54
C CYS A 204 3.85 -22.80 -14.61
N LEU A 205 3.13 -21.90 -13.95
CA LEU A 205 3.70 -20.97 -12.98
C LEU A 205 4.28 -21.72 -11.76
N LEU A 206 3.54 -22.63 -11.14
CA LEU A 206 3.96 -23.33 -9.92
C LEU A 206 5.22 -24.20 -10.10
N LYS A 207 5.50 -24.68 -11.33
CA LYS A 207 6.75 -25.39 -11.66
C LYS A 207 8.01 -24.54 -11.45
N TYR A 208 7.88 -23.21 -11.51
CA TYR A 208 9.03 -22.32 -11.36
C TYR A 208 9.34 -22.08 -9.87
N LYS A 209 10.49 -22.59 -9.41
CA LYS A 209 10.89 -22.54 -8.00
C LYS A 209 10.92 -21.13 -7.41
N LYS A 210 11.27 -20.10 -8.19
CA LYS A 210 11.36 -18.71 -7.70
C LYS A 210 9.97 -18.02 -7.53
N ILE A 211 8.84 -18.70 -7.81
CA ILE A 211 7.51 -18.17 -7.46
C ILE A 211 7.30 -18.20 -5.96
N LYS A 212 6.88 -17.06 -5.39
CA LYS A 212 6.52 -16.87 -3.98
C LYS A 212 5.02 -17.04 -3.80
N ILE A 213 4.59 -18.24 -3.41
CA ILE A 213 3.17 -18.62 -3.30
C ILE A 213 2.42 -17.91 -2.16
N ASN A 214 3.14 -17.53 -1.10
CA ASN A 214 2.60 -16.90 0.11
C ASN A 214 2.42 -15.38 -0.01
N LYS A 215 2.71 -14.78 -1.17
CA LYS A 215 2.51 -13.34 -1.37
C LYS A 215 1.03 -12.98 -1.26
N ARG A 216 0.77 -11.83 -0.65
CA ARG A 216 -0.57 -11.33 -0.36
C ARG A 216 -0.93 -10.12 -1.22
N THR A 217 -2.22 -10.04 -1.55
CA THR A 217 -2.87 -8.85 -2.10
C THR A 217 -2.90 -7.70 -1.07
N LYS A 218 -3.41 -6.52 -1.46
CA LYS A 218 -3.67 -5.43 -0.51
C LYS A 218 -4.69 -5.80 0.57
N TYR A 219 -5.59 -6.76 0.28
CA TYR A 219 -6.57 -7.28 1.23
C TYR A 219 -6.03 -8.45 2.08
N ARG A 220 -4.70 -8.62 2.11
CA ARG A 220 -4.00 -9.75 2.74
C ARG A 220 -4.34 -11.16 2.22
N ILE A 221 -5.20 -11.27 1.20
CA ILE A 221 -5.56 -12.54 0.55
C ILE A 221 -4.37 -13.11 -0.23
N ASN A 222 -4.07 -14.41 -0.10
CA ASN A 222 -3.04 -15.11 -0.89
C ASN A 222 -3.66 -16.02 -1.99
N ALA A 223 -2.81 -16.68 -2.79
CA ALA A 223 -3.28 -17.56 -3.87
C ALA A 223 -4.09 -18.78 -3.36
N LEU A 224 -3.70 -19.35 -2.21
CA LEU A 224 -4.38 -20.49 -1.60
C LEU A 224 -5.81 -20.14 -1.16
N MET A 225 -6.00 -18.97 -0.55
CA MET A 225 -7.33 -18.48 -0.15
C MET A 225 -8.24 -18.27 -1.36
N ILE A 226 -7.70 -17.78 -2.48
CA ILE A 226 -8.48 -17.63 -3.72
C ILE A 226 -8.90 -19.00 -4.26
N ALA A 227 -8.01 -19.99 -4.22
CA ALA A 227 -8.33 -21.36 -4.62
C ALA A 227 -9.42 -21.99 -3.71
N CYS A 228 -9.32 -21.78 -2.39
CA CYS A 228 -10.34 -22.19 -1.42
C CYS A 228 -11.69 -21.49 -1.71
N TYR A 229 -11.66 -20.17 -1.92
CA TYR A 229 -12.84 -19.36 -2.19
C TYR A 229 -13.61 -19.85 -3.44
N PHE A 230 -12.89 -20.18 -4.51
CA PHE A 230 -13.49 -20.71 -5.74
C PHE A 230 -13.76 -22.21 -5.71
N LYS A 231 -13.54 -22.90 -4.58
CA LYS A 231 -13.72 -24.35 -4.41
C LYS A 231 -12.91 -25.18 -5.41
N GLU A 232 -11.73 -24.71 -5.82
CA GLU A 232 -10.88 -25.35 -6.82
C GLU A 232 -9.86 -26.30 -6.16
N LYS A 233 -10.30 -27.52 -5.84
CA LYS A 233 -9.47 -28.52 -5.13
C LYS A 233 -8.13 -28.78 -5.80
N ASP A 234 -8.11 -28.98 -7.12
CA ASP A 234 -6.86 -29.23 -7.85
C ASP A 234 -5.81 -28.11 -7.65
N ILE A 235 -6.27 -26.85 -7.61
CA ILE A 235 -5.39 -25.70 -7.42
C ILE A 235 -4.90 -25.64 -5.96
N VAL A 236 -5.78 -25.96 -5.01
CA VAL A 236 -5.41 -26.12 -3.59
C VAL A 236 -4.30 -27.16 -3.46
N ASP A 237 -4.52 -28.36 -4.00
CA ASP A 237 -3.57 -29.47 -3.93
C ASP A 237 -2.21 -29.09 -4.52
N TRP A 238 -2.16 -28.47 -5.71
CA TRP A 238 -0.88 -28.03 -6.30
C TRP A 238 -0.16 -26.96 -5.48
N ILE A 239 -0.89 -26.09 -4.78
CA ILE A 239 -0.28 -25.04 -3.95
C ILE A 239 0.26 -25.66 -2.65
N ILE A 240 -0.50 -26.54 -1.99
CA ILE A 240 -0.09 -27.14 -0.71
C ILE A 240 0.98 -28.23 -0.85
N GLU A 241 1.13 -28.82 -2.04
CA GLU A 241 2.24 -29.73 -2.36
C GLU A 241 3.61 -29.03 -2.33
N ARG A 242 3.64 -27.69 -2.39
CA ARG A 242 4.88 -26.94 -2.27
C ARG A 242 5.37 -26.90 -0.82
N ASN A 243 6.67 -27.11 -0.65
CA ASN A 243 7.33 -27.12 0.66
C ASN A 243 7.37 -25.74 1.36
N ASP A 244 7.15 -24.65 0.63
CA ASP A 244 7.16 -23.29 1.14
C ASP A 244 5.76 -22.73 1.42
N VAL A 245 4.73 -23.58 1.50
CA VAL A 245 3.35 -23.13 1.79
C VAL A 245 3.18 -22.70 3.25
N ASP A 246 2.54 -21.54 3.47
CA ASP A 246 2.19 -21.05 4.81
C ASP A 246 0.67 -20.98 4.97
N LEU A 247 0.15 -21.85 5.83
CA LEU A 247 -1.28 -21.99 6.11
C LEU A 247 -1.77 -21.00 7.19
N LYS A 248 -0.86 -20.30 7.89
CA LYS A 248 -1.16 -19.35 8.97
C LYS A 248 -1.50 -17.96 8.47
N ILE A 249 -1.30 -17.72 7.18
CA ILE A 249 -1.60 -16.43 6.57
C ILE A 249 -3.08 -16.12 6.75
N GLN A 250 -3.35 -14.93 7.27
CA GLN A 250 -4.68 -14.39 7.47
C GLN A 250 -4.99 -13.22 6.53
N ASP A 251 -6.23 -13.16 6.03
CA ASP A 251 -6.78 -12.01 5.30
C ASP A 251 -7.08 -10.81 6.23
N ASN A 252 -7.69 -9.74 5.70
CA ASN A 252 -8.03 -8.55 6.51
C ASN A 252 -9.10 -8.78 7.57
N LYS A 253 -9.81 -9.91 7.53
CA LYS A 253 -10.82 -10.33 8.51
C LYS A 253 -10.28 -11.43 9.43
N ASN A 254 -8.96 -11.59 9.47
CA ASN A 254 -8.26 -12.64 10.21
C ASN A 254 -8.64 -14.08 9.77
N ASN A 255 -9.25 -14.28 8.59
CA ASN A 255 -9.57 -15.61 8.11
C ASN A 255 -8.33 -16.33 7.59
N LEU A 256 -8.14 -17.57 8.03
CA LEU A 256 -7.20 -18.54 7.43
C LEU A 256 -7.81 -19.16 6.16
N PRO A 257 -7.00 -19.80 5.29
CA PRO A 257 -7.55 -20.65 4.22
C PRO A 257 -8.52 -21.71 4.75
N LEU A 258 -8.27 -22.24 5.96
CA LEU A 258 -9.13 -23.21 6.63
C LEU A 258 -10.49 -22.64 7.00
N HIS A 259 -10.56 -21.40 7.49
CA HIS A 259 -11.84 -20.71 7.75
C HIS A 259 -12.67 -20.60 6.46
N ILE A 260 -12.05 -20.15 5.37
CA ILE A 260 -12.71 -20.01 4.07
C ILE A 260 -13.25 -21.35 3.58
N ALA A 261 -12.47 -22.43 3.71
CA ALA A 261 -12.88 -23.78 3.31
C ALA A 261 -14.06 -24.31 4.14
N CYS A 262 -14.06 -24.05 5.46
CA CYS A 262 -15.16 -24.43 6.37
C CYS A 262 -16.42 -23.62 6.09
N TYR A 263 -16.30 -22.30 5.94
CA TYR A 263 -17.43 -21.40 5.62
C TYR A 263 -18.10 -21.76 4.30
N LEU A 264 -17.31 -22.17 3.32
CA LEU A 264 -17.82 -22.61 2.02
C LEU A 264 -18.33 -24.06 2.02
N ASN A 265 -18.28 -24.72 3.19
CA ASN A 265 -18.72 -26.08 3.44
C ASN A 265 -18.11 -27.09 2.45
N ASN A 266 -16.80 -26.99 2.17
CA ASN A 266 -16.11 -27.88 1.22
C ASN A 266 -15.17 -28.87 1.94
N ILE A 267 -15.71 -30.05 2.28
CA ILE A 267 -15.00 -31.09 3.04
C ILE A 267 -13.71 -31.58 2.35
N GLU A 268 -13.69 -31.67 1.02
CA GLU A 268 -12.50 -32.17 0.31
C GLU A 268 -11.32 -31.21 0.45
N ILE A 269 -11.56 -29.90 0.37
CA ILE A 269 -10.54 -28.88 0.60
C ILE A 269 -10.13 -28.84 2.07
N VAL A 270 -11.09 -28.95 3.01
CA VAL A 270 -10.78 -29.04 4.44
C VAL A 270 -9.87 -30.22 4.72
N ARG A 271 -10.13 -31.40 4.16
CA ARG A 271 -9.27 -32.59 4.28
C ARG A 271 -7.86 -32.32 3.75
N SER A 272 -7.73 -31.79 2.53
CA SER A 272 -6.42 -31.44 1.95
C SER A 272 -5.62 -30.48 2.85
N LEU A 273 -6.27 -29.45 3.41
CA LEU A 273 -5.61 -28.50 4.31
C LEU A 273 -5.23 -29.14 5.64
N VAL A 274 -6.13 -29.92 6.26
CA VAL A 274 -5.90 -30.58 7.55
C VAL A 274 -4.77 -31.61 7.45
N ASP A 275 -4.65 -32.35 6.35
CA ASP A 275 -3.57 -33.31 6.15
C ASP A 275 -2.19 -32.62 6.19
N VAL A 276 -2.08 -31.44 5.60
CA VAL A 276 -0.85 -30.64 5.63
C VAL A 276 -0.61 -30.01 7.01
N ILE A 277 -1.66 -29.53 7.68
CA ILE A 277 -1.59 -29.01 9.06
C ILE A 277 -1.03 -30.08 10.01
N LYS A 278 -1.54 -31.32 9.91
CA LYS A 278 -1.06 -32.48 10.69
C LYS A 278 0.40 -32.78 10.39
N LYS A 279 0.75 -32.85 9.11
CA LYS A 279 2.14 -33.07 8.67
C LYS A 279 3.09 -32.01 9.22
N ASN A 280 2.65 -30.75 9.29
CA ASN A 280 3.42 -29.62 9.79
C ASN A 280 3.34 -29.46 11.32
N LYS A 281 2.54 -30.27 12.03
CA LYS A 281 2.29 -30.19 13.48
C LYS A 281 1.79 -28.82 13.94
N GLU A 282 0.86 -28.23 13.17
CA GLU A 282 0.28 -26.93 13.47
C GLU A 282 -1.11 -27.09 14.10
N ASN A 283 -1.50 -26.19 15.01
CA ASN A 283 -2.85 -26.16 15.58
C ASN A 283 -3.62 -24.95 15.06
N LEU A 284 -4.27 -25.10 13.90
CA LEU A 284 -5.01 -24.03 13.23
C LEU A 284 -6.53 -24.13 13.36
N SER A 285 -7.04 -25.24 13.91
CA SER A 285 -8.49 -25.48 14.08
C SER A 285 -9.14 -24.55 15.11
N ASN A 286 -8.35 -23.94 16.00
CA ASN A 286 -8.83 -23.10 17.11
C ASN A 286 -8.46 -21.61 16.95
N VAL A 287 -7.90 -21.22 15.79
CA VAL A 287 -7.54 -19.81 15.55
C VAL A 287 -8.82 -19.04 15.25
N MET A 288 -9.06 -17.94 15.94
CA MET A 288 -10.25 -17.09 15.71
C MET A 288 -10.03 -16.08 14.58
N ASN A 289 -11.08 -15.83 13.80
CA ASN A 289 -11.16 -14.70 12.87
C ASN A 289 -11.67 -13.42 13.56
N CYS A 290 -11.92 -12.33 12.82
CA CYS A 290 -12.42 -11.06 13.38
C CYS A 290 -13.85 -11.11 13.92
N TYR A 291 -14.59 -12.18 13.62
CA TYR A 291 -15.94 -12.43 14.12
C TYR A 291 -15.93 -13.28 15.40
N SER A 292 -14.74 -13.66 15.88
CA SER A 292 -14.52 -14.60 16.98
C SER A 292 -14.91 -16.05 16.66
N ASP A 293 -15.04 -16.40 15.37
CA ASP A 293 -15.28 -17.77 14.94
C ASP A 293 -13.96 -18.48 14.69
N THR A 294 -13.81 -19.70 15.18
CA THR A 294 -12.79 -20.66 14.75
C THR A 294 -13.29 -21.47 13.54
N PRO A 295 -12.41 -22.15 12.78
CA PRO A 295 -12.85 -23.09 11.75
C PRO A 295 -13.80 -24.17 12.28
N LEU A 296 -13.65 -24.56 13.55
CA LEU A 296 -14.52 -25.51 14.22
C LEU A 296 -15.91 -24.91 14.49
N ASP A 297 -15.98 -23.68 15.01
CA ASP A 297 -17.25 -22.99 15.26
C ASP A 297 -18.05 -22.85 13.96
N ILE A 298 -17.38 -22.50 12.86
CA ILE A 298 -18.00 -22.44 11.53
C ILE A 298 -18.54 -23.81 11.11
N ALA A 299 -17.79 -24.89 11.32
CA ALA A 299 -18.23 -26.23 10.96
C ALA A 299 -19.43 -26.70 11.81
N GLU A 300 -19.48 -26.31 13.08
CA GLU A 300 -20.59 -26.56 14.02
C GLU A 300 -21.85 -25.78 13.61
N GLU A 301 -21.73 -24.52 13.19
CA GLU A 301 -22.86 -23.72 12.69
C GLU A 301 -23.57 -24.40 11.50
N TYR A 302 -22.80 -25.01 10.60
CA TYR A 302 -23.34 -25.73 9.44
C TYR A 302 -23.83 -27.16 9.75
N ASN A 303 -23.72 -27.64 11.01
CA ASN A 303 -24.05 -29.01 11.43
C ASN A 303 -23.43 -30.11 10.53
N ASN A 304 -22.19 -29.89 10.05
CA ASN A 304 -21.50 -30.87 9.20
C ASN A 304 -20.60 -31.79 10.03
N GLU A 305 -21.17 -32.89 10.53
CA GLU A 305 -20.46 -33.88 11.37
C GLU A 305 -19.15 -34.40 10.73
N GLU A 306 -19.12 -34.59 9.41
CA GLU A 306 -17.91 -35.07 8.72
C GLU A 306 -16.77 -34.05 8.79
N MET A 307 -17.10 -32.76 8.66
CA MET A 307 -16.15 -31.66 8.78
C MET A 307 -15.66 -31.45 10.20
N ILE A 308 -16.60 -31.49 11.15
CA ILE A 308 -16.33 -31.42 12.58
C ILE A 308 -15.36 -32.54 12.99
N ASN A 309 -15.64 -33.78 12.61
CA ASN A 309 -14.75 -34.93 12.88
C ASN A 309 -13.36 -34.77 12.22
N CYS A 310 -13.31 -34.20 11.01
CA CYS A 310 -12.05 -33.92 10.32
C CYS A 310 -11.19 -32.90 11.09
N LEU A 311 -11.81 -31.88 11.68
CA LEU A 311 -11.14 -30.84 12.47
C LEU A 311 -10.77 -31.29 13.89
N TYR A 312 -11.61 -32.11 14.55
CA TYR A 312 -11.37 -32.64 15.90
C TYR A 312 -10.23 -33.65 15.97
N CYS A 313 -9.95 -34.40 14.89
CA CYS A 313 -8.79 -35.28 14.81
C CYS A 313 -7.42 -34.55 14.88
N ASN A 314 -7.39 -33.25 15.20
CA ASN A 314 -6.21 -32.44 15.55
C ASN A 314 -6.01 -32.24 17.07
N GLN A 315 -6.94 -32.71 17.92
CA GLN A 315 -6.75 -32.75 19.36
C GLN A 315 -6.17 -34.12 19.74
N ASP A 316 -4.86 -34.28 19.64
CA ASP A 316 -4.22 -35.49 20.18
C ASP A 316 -4.32 -35.46 21.71
N LYS A 317 -4.88 -36.56 22.21
CA LYS A 317 -4.86 -37.05 23.58
C LYS A 317 -3.41 -37.16 24.05
N ASP A 318 -2.96 -36.22 24.88
CA ASP A 318 -1.93 -36.46 25.88
C ASP A 318 -2.02 -35.37 26.95
N GLU A 319 -1.98 -35.82 28.22
CA GLU A 319 -2.03 -35.05 29.47
C GLU A 319 -3.43 -34.66 29.99
N LEU A 320 -4.10 -35.62 30.64
CA LEU A 320 -4.59 -35.51 32.02
C LEU A 320 -5.03 -36.92 32.45
N GLU A 321 -4.12 -37.67 33.07
CA GLU A 321 -4.50 -38.80 33.90
C GLU A 321 -5.34 -38.24 35.06
N THR A 322 -6.55 -38.75 35.12
CA THR A 322 -7.53 -38.60 36.19
C THR A 322 -6.98 -39.18 37.48
N ASP A 323 -7.00 -38.39 38.56
CA ASP A 323 -7.25 -38.93 39.88
C ASP A 323 -8.50 -38.26 40.43
N ASP A 324 -9.52 -39.10 40.61
CA ASP A 324 -10.80 -38.83 41.24
C ASP A 324 -10.63 -38.29 42.67
N THR A 325 -11.53 -37.41 43.09
CA THR A 325 -12.49 -37.74 44.16
C THR A 325 -13.54 -36.64 44.34
N ASP A 326 -14.80 -37.08 44.26
CA ASP A 326 -16.01 -36.37 44.63
C ASP A 326 -15.95 -35.73 46.02
N SER A 327 -16.54 -34.53 46.16
CA SER A 327 -17.56 -34.33 47.17
C SER A 327 -18.49 -33.17 46.80
N ASP A 328 -19.75 -33.51 46.57
CA ASP A 328 -20.90 -32.63 46.47
C ASP A 328 -20.97 -31.58 47.59
N SER A 329 -21.19 -30.33 47.21
CA SER A 329 -21.96 -29.37 47.99
C SER A 329 -22.62 -28.37 47.07
N SER A 330 -23.87 -28.66 46.70
CA SER A 330 -24.80 -27.71 46.11
C SER A 330 -25.03 -26.51 47.05
N LEU A 331 -24.64 -25.31 46.63
CA LEU A 331 -25.17 -24.05 47.15
C LEU A 331 -25.44 -23.11 45.97
N TYR A 332 -26.72 -22.82 45.75
CA TYR A 332 -27.21 -21.77 44.88
C TYR A 332 -26.60 -20.42 45.30
N ILE A 333 -25.75 -19.83 44.47
CA ILE A 333 -25.52 -18.38 44.39
C ILE A 333 -25.36 -18.01 42.91
N THR A 334 -26.19 -17.07 42.48
CA THR A 334 -26.10 -16.33 41.22
C THR A 334 -24.73 -15.68 41.08
N ASN A 335 -23.93 -16.07 40.09
CA ASN A 335 -22.66 -15.40 39.79
C ASN A 335 -22.64 -14.87 38.36
N GLU A 336 -22.67 -13.55 38.30
CA GLU A 336 -21.81 -12.67 37.51
C GLU A 336 -20.98 -13.30 36.38
N ASN A 337 -21.22 -12.76 35.18
CA ASN A 337 -20.27 -12.58 34.09
C ASN A 337 -18.80 -12.74 34.50
N PHE A 338 -18.22 -13.89 34.14
CA PHE A 338 -16.78 -14.07 34.07
C PHE A 338 -16.41 -14.51 32.65
N CYS A 339 -15.95 -13.54 31.86
CA CYS A 339 -15.22 -13.75 30.61
C CYS A 339 -13.77 -14.10 30.93
N PRO A 340 -13.21 -15.23 30.46
CA PRO A 340 -11.78 -15.49 30.58
C PRO A 340 -11.05 -14.95 29.34
N ASN A 341 -10.95 -13.62 29.21
CA ASN A 341 -9.89 -12.96 28.43
C ASN A 341 -9.84 -11.42 28.58
N SER A 342 -10.25 -10.85 29.71
CA SER A 342 -9.74 -9.50 30.04
C SER A 342 -8.30 -9.65 30.50
N LYS A 343 -7.33 -9.13 29.75
CA LYS A 343 -6.06 -8.75 30.38
C LYS A 343 -6.44 -7.73 31.46
N ILE A 344 -6.41 -8.14 32.72
CA ILE A 344 -6.58 -7.20 33.84
C ILE A 344 -5.38 -6.25 33.76
N VAL A 345 -5.59 -5.07 33.18
CA VAL A 345 -4.59 -4.00 33.21
C VAL A 345 -4.41 -3.62 34.67
N SER A 346 -3.24 -3.90 35.24
CA SER A 346 -3.01 -3.60 36.64
C SER A 346 -2.88 -2.08 36.84
N LEU A 347 -3.14 -1.59 38.05
CA LEU A 347 -2.87 -0.18 38.40
C LEU A 347 -1.44 0.24 38.07
N LYS A 348 -0.47 -0.68 38.19
CA LYS A 348 0.93 -0.44 37.81
C LYS A 348 1.14 -0.30 36.31
N ASP A 349 0.37 -1.03 35.50
CA ASP A 349 0.43 -0.92 34.05
C ASP A 349 -0.18 0.41 33.59
N ILE A 350 -1.28 0.84 34.22
CA ILE A 350 -1.89 2.16 34.01
C ILE A 350 -0.91 3.29 34.37
N GLU A 351 -0.23 3.20 35.51
CA GLU A 351 0.78 4.19 35.92
C GLU A 351 1.97 4.28 34.93
N ARG A 352 2.30 3.16 34.28
CA ARG A 352 3.39 3.07 33.29
C ARG A 352 2.95 3.42 31.88
N SER A 353 1.66 3.60 31.62
CA SER A 353 1.14 3.93 30.30
C SER A 353 0.98 5.42 30.05
N ILE A 354 1.23 6.25 31.07
CA ILE A 354 1.06 7.69 31.04
C ILE A 354 2.32 8.41 31.55
N CYS A 355 2.55 9.63 31.07
CA CYS A 355 3.64 10.50 31.50
C CYS A 355 3.22 11.97 31.49
N LEU A 356 4.02 12.83 32.12
CA LEU A 356 3.85 14.28 32.05
C LEU A 356 4.83 14.93 31.09
N PHE A 357 4.35 15.93 30.37
CA PHE A 357 5.17 16.95 29.72
C PHE A 357 5.21 18.21 30.56
N LYS A 358 6.36 18.89 30.56
CA LYS A 358 6.47 20.26 31.10
C LYS A 358 6.30 21.27 29.96
N VAL A 359 5.32 22.15 30.07
CA VAL A 359 4.98 23.18 29.08
C VAL A 359 4.99 24.55 29.77
N GLY A 360 6.13 25.26 29.68
CA GLY A 360 6.32 26.49 30.43
C GLY A 360 6.37 26.23 31.95
N GLU A 361 5.46 26.85 32.70
CA GLU A 361 5.27 26.62 34.14
C GLU A 361 4.27 25.47 34.43
N ASP A 362 3.52 25.02 33.43
CA ASP A 362 2.44 24.05 33.53
C ASP A 362 2.83 22.63 33.07
N TYR A 363 1.89 21.69 33.23
CA TYR A 363 2.05 20.29 32.83
C TYR A 363 0.92 19.83 31.91
N ALA A 364 1.22 18.87 31.04
CA ALA A 364 0.26 18.22 30.16
C ALA A 364 0.47 16.70 30.15
N THR A 365 -0.54 15.96 29.65
CA THR A 365 -0.57 14.51 29.68
C THR A 365 -0.01 13.91 28.37
N GLY A 366 0.75 12.83 28.48
CA GLY A 366 1.21 12.00 27.37
C GLY A 366 0.94 10.54 27.62
N SER A 367 0.72 9.76 26.57
CA SER A 367 0.41 8.33 26.67
C SER A 367 1.31 7.48 25.78
N PHE A 368 1.67 6.30 26.26
CA PHE A 368 2.41 5.31 25.48
C PHE A 368 1.43 4.39 24.76
N ILE A 369 1.56 4.31 23.44
CA ILE A 369 0.64 3.53 22.60
C ILE A 369 1.42 2.62 21.64
N GLU A 370 0.79 1.49 21.30
CA GLU A 370 1.30 0.52 20.34
C GLU A 370 0.39 0.52 19.10
N ILE A 371 0.91 1.04 17.96
CA ILE A 371 0.18 1.13 16.70
C ILE A 371 0.60 -0.04 15.79
N PRO A 372 -0.32 -0.85 15.24
CA PRO A 372 0.00 -2.07 14.45
C PRO A 372 0.52 -1.79 13.02
N ILE A 373 1.28 -0.72 12.86
CA ILE A 373 1.99 -0.31 11.63
C ILE A 373 3.47 -0.59 11.86
N PRO A 374 4.22 -1.29 10.98
CA PRO A 374 3.81 -1.89 9.70
C PRO A 374 3.11 -3.25 9.82
N SER A 375 3.18 -3.92 10.98
CA SER A 375 2.57 -5.23 11.20
C SER A 375 2.10 -5.39 12.66
N SER A 376 1.27 -6.41 12.91
CA SER A 376 0.85 -6.79 14.27
C SER A 376 1.95 -7.52 15.06
N GLU A 377 2.97 -8.04 14.39
CA GLU A 377 4.10 -8.75 15.01
C GLU A 377 5.17 -7.77 15.48
N ASP A 378 5.40 -6.71 14.70
CA ASP A 378 6.34 -5.62 15.00
C ASP A 378 5.59 -4.27 14.98
N PRO A 379 4.73 -4.02 15.98
CA PRO A 379 3.96 -2.79 16.04
C PRO A 379 4.85 -1.60 16.42
N MET A 380 4.54 -0.44 15.86
CA MET A 380 5.20 0.81 16.18
C MET A 380 4.84 1.26 17.58
N ARG A 381 5.86 1.40 18.42
CA ARG A 381 5.74 1.81 19.81
C ARG A 381 6.15 3.26 19.98
N GLY A 382 5.22 4.07 20.47
CA GLY A 382 5.44 5.51 20.53
C GLY A 382 4.78 6.20 21.70
N LEU A 383 5.08 7.50 21.78
CA LEU A 383 4.51 8.45 22.72
C LEU A 383 3.56 9.39 21.95
N ILE A 384 2.34 9.54 22.44
CA ILE A 384 1.33 10.43 21.85
C ILE A 384 0.89 11.51 22.85
N THR A 385 0.64 12.73 22.34
CA THR A 385 0.02 13.85 23.06
C THR A 385 -0.57 14.86 22.07
N ASN A 386 -1.09 15.98 22.54
CA ASN A 386 -1.55 17.04 21.65
C ASN A 386 -0.40 17.85 21.03
N ASN A 387 -0.63 18.43 19.86
CA ASN A 387 0.38 19.24 19.18
C ASN A 387 0.70 20.52 19.95
N HIS A 388 -0.28 21.17 20.59
CA HIS A 388 0.01 22.36 21.40
C HIS A 388 0.90 22.08 22.63
N VAL A 389 1.02 20.80 23.04
CA VAL A 389 1.93 20.36 24.12
C VAL A 389 3.37 20.22 23.60
N ILE A 390 3.52 19.46 22.50
CA ILE A 390 4.77 19.33 21.74
C ILE A 390 4.48 19.57 20.26
N ASN A 391 5.02 20.67 19.75
CA ASN A 391 4.89 21.06 18.34
C ASN A 391 6.21 20.83 17.56
N GLU A 392 6.17 21.09 16.26
CA GLU A 392 7.29 20.91 15.34
C GLU A 392 8.60 21.60 15.78
N ASN A 393 8.50 22.73 16.48
CA ASN A 393 9.68 23.48 16.93
C ASN A 393 10.52 22.69 17.93
N LYS A 394 9.88 21.89 18.79
CA LYS A 394 10.56 21.00 19.75
C LYS A 394 10.99 19.66 19.13
N LEU A 395 10.61 19.40 17.89
CA LEU A 395 10.84 18.13 17.18
C LEU A 395 11.97 18.22 16.13
N LYS A 396 12.77 19.28 16.15
CA LYS A 396 13.92 19.43 15.25
C LYS A 396 15.04 18.45 15.62
N SER A 397 15.80 18.01 14.61
CA SER A 397 16.92 17.08 14.84
C SER A 397 17.94 17.68 15.80
N GLY A 398 18.29 16.94 16.84
CA GLY A 398 19.22 17.38 17.88
C GLY A 398 18.58 18.07 19.07
N GLU A 399 17.32 18.50 18.96
CA GLU A 399 16.52 18.99 20.10
C GLU A 399 16.14 17.85 21.05
N SER A 400 15.74 18.23 22.26
CA SER A 400 15.26 17.29 23.26
C SER A 400 14.17 17.92 24.13
N PHE A 401 13.29 17.08 24.65
CA PHE A 401 12.30 17.47 25.66
C PHE A 401 12.31 16.46 26.81
N GLU A 402 11.71 16.87 27.92
CA GLU A 402 11.64 16.06 29.14
C GLU A 402 10.25 15.50 29.34
N ILE A 403 10.19 14.25 29.78
CA ILE A 403 8.98 13.63 30.29
C ILE A 403 9.19 13.11 31.71
N TYR A 404 8.10 13.02 32.48
CA TYR A 404 8.15 12.61 33.88
C TYR A 404 7.26 11.39 34.12
N LYS A 405 7.77 10.44 34.91
CA LYS A 405 7.02 9.28 35.41
C LYS A 405 6.10 9.67 36.55
N SER A 406 5.01 8.92 36.71
CA SER A 406 4.10 9.09 37.84
C SER A 406 4.77 8.83 39.19
N SER A 407 5.64 7.84 39.27
CA SER A 407 6.34 7.48 40.50
C SER A 407 7.54 8.38 40.83
N GLU A 408 8.05 9.17 39.88
CA GLU A 408 9.34 9.87 40.00
C GLU A 408 9.37 11.25 39.32
N TYR A 409 8.52 12.20 39.76
CA TYR A 409 8.45 13.55 39.17
C TYR A 409 9.70 14.41 39.32
N ASN A 410 10.63 14.05 40.20
CA ASN A 410 11.85 14.83 40.43
C ASN A 410 13.00 14.42 39.48
N LYS A 411 12.78 13.42 38.62
CA LYS A 411 13.78 12.92 37.67
C LYS A 411 13.21 12.91 36.25
N PRO A 412 13.42 13.97 35.46
CA PRO A 412 13.01 13.97 34.07
C PRO A 412 13.78 12.91 33.27
N ILE A 413 13.08 12.28 32.32
CA ILE A 413 13.68 11.45 31.27
C ILE A 413 13.76 12.31 30.01
N GLN A 414 14.97 12.51 29.51
CA GLN A 414 15.22 13.32 28.32
C GLN A 414 15.04 12.50 27.05
N ILE A 415 14.07 12.88 26.22
CA ILE A 415 13.86 12.29 24.89
C ILE A 415 14.57 13.16 23.87
N LYS A 416 15.54 12.57 23.16
CA LYS A 416 16.30 13.23 22.10
C LYS A 416 15.71 12.85 20.74
N ILE A 417 15.41 13.86 19.92
CA ILE A 417 14.89 13.64 18.57
C ILE A 417 16.06 13.34 17.63
N ASN A 418 16.03 12.15 17.05
CA ASN A 418 17.03 11.66 16.11
C ASN A 418 16.42 11.56 14.71
N ASP A 419 17.21 11.70 13.64
CA ASP A 419 16.75 11.65 12.23
C ASP A 419 16.16 10.32 11.75
N LYS A 420 16.19 9.28 12.58
CA LYS A 420 15.72 7.93 12.25
C LYS A 420 14.36 7.59 12.86
N SER A 421 13.95 8.27 13.93
CA SER A 421 12.65 8.08 14.57
C SER A 421 11.55 8.68 13.72
N PHE A 422 10.50 7.88 13.50
CA PHE A 422 9.26 8.35 12.90
C PHE A 422 8.56 9.34 13.83
N VAL A 423 8.05 10.43 13.24
CA VAL A 423 7.33 11.49 13.96
C VAL A 423 6.13 11.89 13.11
N PHE A 424 4.97 12.05 13.72
CA PHE A 424 3.79 12.62 13.10
C PHE A 424 3.33 13.81 13.94
N THR A 425 3.06 14.95 13.31
CA THR A 425 2.54 16.14 13.98
C THR A 425 1.46 16.78 13.12
N SER A 426 0.35 17.18 13.75
CA SER A 426 -0.74 17.88 13.08
C SER A 426 -1.43 18.84 14.03
N GLU A 427 -1.45 20.12 13.64
CA GLU A 427 -2.12 21.18 14.39
C GLU A 427 -3.65 21.17 14.23
N LEU A 428 -4.18 20.73 13.07
CA LEU A 428 -5.62 20.66 12.81
C LEU A 428 -6.31 19.65 13.72
N ILE A 429 -5.81 18.41 13.74
CA ILE A 429 -6.32 17.40 14.66
C ILE A 429 -5.66 17.52 16.04
N ASP A 430 -4.72 18.43 16.22
CA ASP A 430 -4.02 18.69 17.49
C ASP A 430 -3.38 17.44 18.10
N ILE A 431 -2.58 16.71 17.30
CA ILE A 431 -1.93 15.47 17.72
C ILE A 431 -0.46 15.48 17.32
N THR A 432 0.37 14.98 18.22
CA THR A 432 1.78 14.65 17.97
C THR A 432 2.07 13.24 18.46
N PHE A 433 2.67 12.43 17.58
CA PHE A 433 3.11 11.07 17.84
C PHE A 433 4.59 10.93 17.52
N ILE A 434 5.33 10.25 18.39
CA ILE A 434 6.79 10.09 18.28
C ILE A 434 7.14 8.62 18.52
N GLU A 435 7.77 7.98 17.55
CA GLU A 435 8.33 6.64 17.70
C GLU A 435 9.51 6.66 18.67
N LEU A 436 9.47 5.77 19.66
CA LEU A 436 10.48 5.71 20.71
C LEU A 436 11.63 4.79 20.34
N SER A 437 12.84 5.18 20.72
CA SER A 437 14.02 4.31 20.60
C SER A 437 14.03 3.23 21.69
N ASP A 438 14.65 2.08 21.42
CA ASP A 438 14.84 1.01 22.42
C ASP A 438 15.48 1.52 23.72
N LYS A 439 16.39 2.49 23.62
CA LYS A 439 17.01 3.12 24.79
C LYS A 439 15.95 3.76 25.69
N THR A 440 15.05 4.55 25.11
CA THR A 440 13.96 5.23 25.83
C THR A 440 12.96 4.24 26.39
N ILE A 441 12.63 3.20 25.62
CA ILE A 441 11.73 2.12 26.07
C ILE A 441 12.32 1.41 27.28
N ASN A 442 13.61 1.07 27.27
CA ASN A 442 14.29 0.41 28.39
C ASN A 442 14.40 1.31 29.64
N GLU A 443 14.62 2.62 29.44
CA GLU A 443 14.75 3.60 30.54
C GLU A 443 13.41 3.92 31.20
N PHE A 444 12.36 4.11 30.39
CA PHE A 444 11.03 4.40 30.90
C PHE A 444 10.32 3.14 31.39
N ASN A 445 10.53 2.00 30.72
CA ASN A 445 9.78 0.76 30.87
C ASN A 445 8.26 0.99 30.78
N PRO A 446 7.75 1.56 29.67
CA PRO A 446 6.33 1.90 29.54
C PRO A 446 5.46 0.66 29.43
N TYR A 447 4.17 0.81 29.72
CA TYR A 447 3.13 -0.12 29.27
C TYR A 447 2.44 0.54 28.08
N PHE A 448 2.52 -0.07 26.90
CA PHE A 448 1.89 0.49 25.72
C PHE A 448 0.40 0.11 25.69
N LEU A 449 -0.46 1.11 25.61
CA LEU A 449 -1.90 0.90 25.46
C LEU A 449 -2.20 0.36 24.06
N ASN A 450 -3.11 -0.61 24.01
CA ASN A 450 -3.67 -1.12 22.76
C ASN A 450 -4.71 -0.15 22.21
N ILE A 451 -4.87 -0.18 20.90
CA ILE A 451 -5.82 0.66 20.18
C ILE A 451 -7.04 -0.18 19.83
N SER A 452 -8.23 0.40 19.97
CA SER A 452 -9.47 -0.24 19.54
C SER A 452 -9.53 -0.32 18.02
N ASN A 453 -9.86 -1.49 17.47
CA ASN A 453 -10.12 -1.66 16.04
C ASN A 453 -11.54 -1.24 15.62
N ILE A 454 -12.34 -0.77 16.57
CA ILE A 454 -13.74 -0.38 16.38
C ILE A 454 -13.91 1.04 16.91
N ASP A 455 -14.52 1.91 16.10
CA ASP A 455 -14.90 3.25 16.55
C ASP A 455 -15.98 3.18 17.62
N VAL A 456 -15.82 4.05 18.63
CA VAL A 456 -16.78 4.25 19.71
C VAL A 456 -18.10 4.77 19.16
N ARG A 457 -19.22 4.38 19.75
CA ARG A 457 -20.57 4.87 19.38
C ARG A 457 -21.05 5.97 20.33
N GLU A 458 -22.04 6.75 19.88
CA GLU A 458 -22.79 7.63 20.78
C GLU A 458 -23.39 6.82 21.94
N ASP A 459 -23.50 7.44 23.12
CA ASP A 459 -23.89 6.85 24.41
C ASP A 459 -22.95 5.78 24.99
N GLU A 460 -21.86 5.44 24.31
CA GLU A 460 -20.90 4.46 24.82
C GLU A 460 -20.10 5.02 26.01
N SER A 461 -19.89 4.16 27.01
CA SER A 461 -19.16 4.54 28.23
C SER A 461 -17.66 4.53 27.98
N ILE A 462 -16.99 5.58 28.45
CA ILE A 462 -15.55 5.76 28.31
C ILE A 462 -14.91 6.10 29.66
N ASN A 463 -13.63 5.76 29.77
CA ASN A 463 -12.76 6.20 30.86
C ASN A 463 -11.69 7.13 30.29
N ILE A 464 -11.39 8.23 30.97
CA ILE A 464 -10.29 9.12 30.62
C ILE A 464 -9.19 8.98 31.66
N LEU A 465 -8.02 8.52 31.22
CA LEU A 465 -6.84 8.40 32.07
C LEU A 465 -6.04 9.68 31.98
N GLN A 466 -6.09 10.51 33.00
CA GLN A 466 -5.50 11.85 32.96
C GLN A 466 -4.44 12.04 34.01
N PHE A 467 -3.46 12.88 33.69
CA PHE A 467 -2.40 13.21 34.60
C PHE A 467 -2.30 14.71 34.91
N PRO A 468 -3.37 15.34 35.42
CA PRO A 468 -3.32 16.75 35.77
C PRO A 468 -2.42 16.98 37.00
N ASN A 469 -1.66 18.08 37.01
CA ASN A 469 -1.00 18.60 38.22
C ASN A 469 -0.18 17.59 39.05
N LYS A 470 0.43 16.57 38.43
CA LYS A 470 1.18 15.49 39.13
C LYS A 470 0.32 14.56 39.98
N GLU A 471 -0.96 14.42 39.67
CA GLU A 471 -1.85 13.44 40.27
C GLU A 471 -2.49 12.57 39.19
N LEU A 472 -2.28 11.26 39.28
CA LEU A 472 -2.88 10.31 38.35
C LEU A 472 -4.36 10.17 38.69
N SER A 473 -5.23 10.36 37.70
CA SER A 473 -6.68 10.31 37.88
C SER A 473 -7.35 9.56 36.74
N LEU A 474 -8.38 8.81 37.09
CA LEU A 474 -9.26 8.15 36.14
C LEU A 474 -10.65 8.74 36.31
N ALA A 475 -11.19 9.34 35.26
CA ALA A 475 -12.56 9.83 35.26
C ALA A 475 -13.41 9.03 34.29
N ASN A 476 -14.69 8.87 34.63
CA ASN A 476 -15.64 8.11 33.83
C ASN A 476 -16.61 9.08 33.16
N GLY A 477 -17.07 8.72 31.98
CA GLY A 477 -18.11 9.47 31.26
C GLY A 477 -18.64 8.67 30.09
N LYS A 478 -19.29 9.37 29.16
CA LYS A 478 -19.83 8.81 27.95
C LYS A 478 -19.56 9.72 26.76
N ILE A 479 -19.59 9.12 25.57
CA ILE A 479 -19.66 9.87 24.31
C ILE A 479 -21.08 10.39 24.15
N GLU A 480 -21.21 11.70 24.01
CA GLU A 480 -22.49 12.39 23.83
C GLU A 480 -22.80 12.58 22.35
N GLU A 481 -21.79 12.98 21.57
CA GLU A 481 -21.94 13.25 20.13
C GLU A 481 -20.66 12.85 19.40
N ILE A 482 -20.80 12.39 18.15
CA ILE A 482 -19.68 12.13 17.26
C ILE A 482 -19.85 13.00 16.01
N TYR A 483 -18.85 13.83 15.72
CA TYR A 483 -18.90 14.75 14.59
C TYR A 483 -17.55 14.83 13.90
N SER A 484 -17.51 14.55 12.59
CA SER A 484 -16.28 14.50 11.79
C SER A 484 -15.21 13.64 12.47
N PHE A 485 -14.02 14.16 12.82
CA PHE A 485 -12.93 13.46 13.49
C PHE A 485 -12.95 13.63 15.03
N ASN A 486 -13.96 14.31 15.58
CA ASN A 486 -14.06 14.62 17.00
C ASN A 486 -15.08 13.72 17.74
N LEU A 487 -14.76 13.45 18.99
CA LEU A 487 -15.62 12.83 19.99
C LEU A 487 -15.97 13.87 21.04
N TYR A 488 -17.26 14.09 21.28
CA TYR A 488 -17.75 14.93 22.36
C TYR A 488 -18.12 14.05 23.54
N HIS A 489 -17.62 14.37 24.72
CA HIS A 489 -17.81 13.54 25.90
C HIS A 489 -18.04 14.37 27.16
N ASN A 490 -18.75 13.79 28.12
CA ASN A 490 -19.07 14.43 29.39
C ASN A 490 -18.10 14.07 30.54
N ALA A 491 -17.10 13.21 30.28
CA ALA A 491 -16.13 12.79 31.30
C ALA A 491 -15.40 13.99 31.90
N SER A 492 -15.22 14.00 33.23
CA SER A 492 -14.60 15.13 33.94
C SER A 492 -13.12 15.29 33.63
N THR A 493 -12.70 16.52 33.34
CA THR A 493 -11.33 16.89 32.98
C THR A 493 -10.78 17.96 33.91
N TYR A 494 -9.47 17.93 34.13
CA TYR A 494 -8.77 18.91 34.95
C TYR A 494 -7.71 19.65 34.12
N PHE A 495 -7.25 20.80 34.63
CA PHE A 495 -6.14 21.52 33.99
C PHE A 495 -4.90 20.62 33.85
N GLY A 496 -4.37 20.49 32.63
CA GLY A 496 -3.30 19.55 32.27
C GLY A 496 -3.76 18.19 31.73
N SER A 497 -5.06 17.96 31.53
CA SER A 497 -5.59 16.72 30.93
C SER A 497 -5.38 16.62 29.41
N SER A 498 -4.94 17.67 28.72
CA SER A 498 -4.65 17.63 27.27
C SER A 498 -3.66 16.49 26.96
N GLY A 499 -4.02 15.65 26.00
CA GLY A 499 -3.27 14.47 25.57
C GLY A 499 -3.63 13.17 26.31
N SER A 500 -4.63 13.21 27.21
CA SER A 500 -5.13 12.02 27.91
C SER A 500 -5.83 11.06 26.94
N PRO A 501 -5.62 9.74 27.05
CA PRO A 501 -6.31 8.76 26.23
C PRO A 501 -7.72 8.51 26.78
N LEU A 502 -8.67 8.40 25.86
CA LEU A 502 -10.02 7.89 26.11
C LEU A 502 -10.00 6.39 25.87
N LEU A 503 -10.51 5.63 26.84
CA LEU A 503 -10.49 4.19 26.89
C LEU A 503 -11.92 3.64 26.88
N ASN A 504 -12.17 2.61 26.06
CA ASN A 504 -13.43 1.87 26.07
C ASN A 504 -13.51 0.90 27.27
N GLY A 505 -14.58 0.09 27.32
CA GLY A 505 -14.77 -0.93 28.37
C GLY A 505 -13.68 -2.01 28.44
N ASN A 506 -12.90 -2.18 27.37
CA ASN A 506 -11.77 -3.12 27.29
C ASN A 506 -10.42 -2.44 27.63
N TYR A 507 -10.41 -1.18 28.05
CA TYR A 507 -9.21 -0.37 28.26
C TYR A 507 -8.37 -0.15 26.99
N GLU A 508 -9.01 -0.18 25.82
CA GLU A 508 -8.39 0.13 24.54
C GLU A 508 -8.61 1.59 24.17
N VAL A 509 -7.60 2.22 23.56
CA VAL A 509 -7.66 3.64 23.18
C VAL A 509 -8.64 3.83 22.02
N VAL A 510 -9.65 4.67 22.23
CA VAL A 510 -10.63 5.09 21.22
C VAL A 510 -10.48 6.55 20.80
N GLY A 511 -9.77 7.35 21.59
CA GLY A 511 -9.49 8.74 21.24
C GLY A 511 -8.49 9.42 22.17
N ILE A 512 -8.14 10.66 21.84
CA ILE A 512 -7.21 11.49 22.63
C ILE A 512 -7.89 12.82 22.97
N HIS A 513 -7.99 13.14 24.26
CA HIS A 513 -8.58 14.38 24.76
C HIS A 513 -7.79 15.61 24.31
N LYS A 514 -8.52 16.67 23.92
CA LYS A 514 -7.97 17.94 23.42
C LYS A 514 -8.22 19.10 24.37
N SER A 515 -9.50 19.42 24.58
CA SER A 515 -9.94 20.65 25.23
C SER A 515 -11.33 20.52 25.84
N SER A 516 -11.68 21.50 26.67
CA SER A 516 -12.99 21.63 27.30
C SER A 516 -13.78 22.79 26.71
N LEU A 517 -15.03 22.55 26.30
CA LEU A 517 -15.97 23.54 25.79
C LEU A 517 -16.83 24.06 26.95
N LYS A 518 -16.36 25.13 27.59
CA LYS A 518 -16.95 25.71 28.80
C LYS A 518 -18.42 26.10 28.62
N ASP A 519 -18.78 26.61 27.44
CA ASP A 519 -20.15 27.07 27.15
C ASP A 519 -21.17 25.93 27.06
N LYS A 520 -20.74 24.73 26.68
CA LYS A 520 -21.59 23.54 26.53
C LYS A 520 -21.42 22.52 27.66
N LYS A 521 -20.54 22.77 28.65
CA LYS A 521 -20.12 21.78 29.66
C LYS A 521 -19.73 20.42 29.04
N MET A 522 -19.06 20.47 27.90
CA MET A 522 -18.70 19.30 27.10
C MET A 522 -17.17 19.28 26.92
N ASN A 523 -16.59 18.11 26.73
CA ASN A 523 -15.18 17.95 26.40
C ASN A 523 -15.01 17.38 25.00
N VAL A 524 -13.89 17.68 24.35
CA VAL A 524 -13.60 17.27 22.98
C VAL A 524 -12.36 16.39 22.96
N ALA A 525 -12.44 15.31 22.20
CA ALA A 525 -11.33 14.41 21.89
C ALA A 525 -11.28 14.13 20.38
N VAL A 526 -10.16 13.62 19.88
CA VAL A 526 -10.04 13.12 18.50
C VAL A 526 -10.28 11.62 18.49
N LYS A 527 -11.03 11.13 17.51
CA LYS A 527 -11.14 9.70 17.21
C LYS A 527 -9.78 9.12 16.88
N PHE A 528 -9.44 8.01 17.53
CA PHE A 528 -8.14 7.38 17.29
C PHE A 528 -8.02 6.80 15.87
N SER A 529 -9.11 6.30 15.28
CA SER A 529 -9.13 5.83 13.89
C SER A 529 -8.60 6.87 12.89
N GLU A 530 -8.93 8.14 13.10
CA GLU A 530 -8.48 9.26 12.26
C GLU A 530 -7.00 9.57 12.48
N ILE A 531 -6.53 9.47 13.72
CA ILE A 531 -5.12 9.59 14.08
C ILE A 531 -4.31 8.47 13.40
N GLU A 532 -4.77 7.23 13.55
CA GLU A 532 -4.14 6.05 12.96
C GLU A 532 -4.07 6.17 11.44
N TYR A 533 -5.17 6.57 10.81
CA TYR A 533 -5.23 6.78 9.37
C TYR A 533 -4.17 7.79 8.90
N ALA A 534 -4.02 8.92 9.59
CA ALA A 534 -3.05 9.95 9.26
C ALA A 534 -1.59 9.45 9.46
N ILE A 535 -1.32 8.75 10.56
CA ILE A 535 0.00 8.15 10.86
C ILE A 535 0.36 7.09 9.81
N ARG A 536 -0.57 6.18 9.48
CA ARG A 536 -0.37 5.11 8.49
C ARG A 536 -0.09 5.65 7.11
N THR A 537 -0.84 6.67 6.69
CA THR A 537 -0.65 7.32 5.39
C THR A 537 0.75 7.92 5.28
N LEU A 538 1.23 8.57 6.35
CA LEU A 538 2.59 9.09 6.39
C LEU A 538 3.65 7.97 6.38
N TYR A 539 3.45 6.93 7.19
CA TYR A 539 4.37 5.80 7.28
C TYR A 539 4.53 5.05 5.95
N ASP A 540 3.42 4.73 5.28
CA ASP A 540 3.44 3.99 4.02
C ASP A 540 4.18 4.73 2.90
N ASN A 541 4.33 6.06 3.04
CA ASN A 541 5.03 6.91 2.09
C ASN A 541 6.37 7.45 2.61
N ILE A 542 6.92 6.85 3.67
CA ILE A 542 8.17 7.32 4.30
C ILE A 542 9.38 7.28 3.36
N ASP A 543 9.47 6.29 2.46
CA ASP A 543 10.56 6.16 1.47
C ASP A 543 10.48 7.22 0.37
N VAL A 544 9.28 7.74 0.15
CA VAL A 544 8.95 8.72 -0.88
C VAL A 544 9.21 10.14 -0.35
N TYR A 545 8.86 10.40 0.91
CA TYR A 545 8.99 11.73 1.53
C TYR A 545 10.26 11.92 2.36
N GLY A 546 10.84 10.83 2.86
CA GLY A 546 11.92 10.84 3.85
C GLY A 546 11.42 11.18 5.26
N ILE A 547 12.06 10.61 6.28
CA ILE A 547 11.76 10.79 7.71
C ILE A 547 11.77 12.27 8.13
N ARG A 548 12.54 13.12 7.42
CA ARG A 548 12.66 14.55 7.75
C ARG A 548 11.39 15.35 7.47
N LYS A 549 10.63 15.01 6.42
CA LYS A 549 9.38 15.72 6.10
C LYS A 549 8.30 15.43 7.15
N ALA A 550 8.32 14.24 7.76
CA ALA A 550 7.39 13.75 8.81
C ALA A 550 7.21 14.72 9.99
N ARG A 551 8.22 15.56 10.23
CA ARG A 551 8.31 16.52 11.35
C ARG A 551 7.76 17.90 11.06
N GLU A 552 7.58 18.22 9.79
CA GLU A 552 7.07 19.52 9.37
C GLU A 552 5.54 19.44 9.44
N SER A 553 4.89 20.44 10.02
CA SER A 553 3.50 20.76 9.70
C SER A 553 3.42 21.09 8.20
N ALA A 554 2.20 21.14 7.67
CA ALA A 554 1.91 21.47 6.27
C ALA A 554 2.94 22.39 5.58
N LYS A 555 3.59 21.88 4.52
CA LYS A 555 4.70 22.53 3.82
C LYS A 555 4.19 23.71 2.99
N LEU A 556 4.97 24.81 3.03
CA LEU A 556 4.80 25.94 2.12
C LEU A 556 4.92 25.49 0.65
N LEU A 557 3.94 25.89 -0.16
CA LEU A 557 3.94 25.61 -1.59
C LEU A 557 4.94 26.48 -2.34
N SER A 558 5.62 25.89 -3.33
CA SER A 558 6.39 26.66 -4.31
C SER A 558 5.46 27.54 -5.16
N GLU A 559 6.01 28.59 -5.76
CA GLU A 559 5.25 29.47 -6.68
C GLU A 559 4.61 28.69 -7.84
N THR A 560 5.28 27.65 -8.33
CA THR A 560 4.78 26.77 -9.39
C THR A 560 3.59 25.94 -8.90
N GLU A 561 3.69 25.31 -7.73
CA GLU A 561 2.60 24.58 -7.11
C GLU A 561 1.38 25.49 -6.86
N MET A 562 1.63 26.69 -6.33
CA MET A 562 0.61 27.72 -6.12
C MET A 562 -0.07 28.12 -7.42
N LYS A 563 0.68 28.27 -8.51
CA LYS A 563 0.12 28.60 -9.82
C LYS A 563 -0.80 27.49 -10.34
N ILE A 564 -0.39 26.23 -10.21
CA ILE A 564 -1.21 25.09 -10.66
C ILE A 564 -2.48 24.98 -9.82
N LEU A 565 -2.39 25.12 -8.50
CA LEU A 565 -3.59 25.13 -7.65
C LEU A 565 -4.54 26.28 -8.01
N ASN A 566 -4.00 27.47 -8.30
CA ASN A 566 -4.80 28.60 -8.77
C ASN A 566 -5.49 28.31 -10.11
N GLU A 567 -4.84 27.61 -11.06
CA GLU A 567 -5.44 27.19 -12.32
C GLU A 567 -6.63 26.22 -12.12
N TYR A 568 -6.54 25.37 -11.09
CA TYR A 568 -7.63 24.50 -10.64
C TYR A 568 -8.58 25.18 -9.65
N GLY A 569 -8.50 26.50 -9.47
CA GLY A 569 -9.44 27.27 -8.66
C GLY A 569 -9.27 27.12 -7.15
N LEU A 570 -8.13 26.66 -6.66
CA LEU A 570 -7.78 26.69 -5.24
C LEU A 570 -6.89 27.88 -4.94
N LYS A 571 -7.34 28.76 -4.04
CA LYS A 571 -6.56 29.90 -3.55
C LYS A 571 -6.25 29.73 -2.07
N LEU A 572 -5.02 30.09 -1.69
CA LEU A 572 -4.64 30.18 -0.29
C LEU A 572 -5.48 31.27 0.38
N LYS A 573 -6.11 30.93 1.49
CA LYS A 573 -7.17 31.74 2.11
C LYS A 573 -6.65 32.89 2.96
N LEU A 574 -5.42 32.80 3.44
CA LEU A 574 -4.74 33.87 4.17
C LEU A 574 -3.53 34.33 3.36
N SER A 575 -3.65 35.48 2.70
CA SER A 575 -2.47 36.18 2.23
C SER A 575 -1.75 36.84 3.41
N SER A 576 -0.48 37.21 3.22
CA SER A 576 0.29 37.95 4.24
C SER A 576 -0.35 39.29 4.65
N ASP A 577 -1.16 39.87 3.78
CA ASP A 577 -1.80 41.17 3.99
C ASP A 577 -3.07 41.04 4.84
N ASP A 578 -3.89 40.01 4.61
CA ASP A 578 -5.11 39.72 5.41
C ASP A 578 -4.75 39.41 6.88
N ILE A 579 -3.60 38.77 7.10
CA ILE A 579 -3.06 38.48 8.44
C ILE A 579 -2.68 39.76 9.18
N LYS A 580 -2.17 40.76 8.47
CA LYS A 580 -1.76 42.02 9.08
C LYS A 580 -2.99 42.78 9.59
N GLU A 581 -4.06 42.80 8.81
CA GLU A 581 -5.34 43.40 9.18
C GLU A 581 -5.97 42.69 10.40
N LEU A 582 -5.98 41.35 10.41
CA LEU A 582 -6.46 40.57 11.57
C LEU A 582 -5.64 40.79 12.84
N LYS A 583 -4.31 40.91 12.73
CA LYS A 583 -3.44 41.22 13.88
C LYS A 583 -3.76 42.58 14.47
N GLU A 584 -3.96 43.58 13.61
CA GLU A 584 -4.35 44.93 14.02
C GLU A 584 -5.74 44.95 14.71
N GLU A 585 -6.67 44.07 14.31
CA GLU A 585 -7.97 43.91 15.00
C GLU A 585 -7.86 43.21 16.37
N ILE A 586 -7.05 42.15 16.48
CA ILE A 586 -6.84 41.40 17.74
C ILE A 586 -6.16 42.29 18.78
N ASP A 587 -5.19 43.10 18.36
CA ASP A 587 -4.50 44.05 19.24
C ASP A 587 -5.45 45.11 19.82
N GLN A 588 -6.52 45.46 19.09
CA GLN A 588 -7.56 46.39 19.53
C GLN A 588 -8.58 45.77 20.50
N LEU A 589 -8.63 44.44 20.64
CA LEU A 589 -9.52 43.75 21.59
C LEU A 589 -8.86 43.68 22.98
N ASN A 590 -9.65 43.95 24.04
CA ASN A 590 -9.22 43.90 25.45
C ASN A 590 -9.11 42.45 25.98
N ILE A 591 -8.25 41.64 25.36
CA ILE A 591 -7.97 40.25 25.73
C ILE A 591 -6.66 40.18 26.56
N SER A 592 -6.51 39.19 27.45
CA SER A 592 -5.29 39.05 28.28
C SER A 592 -4.04 38.75 27.43
N GLU A 593 -2.83 39.13 27.89
CA GLU A 593 -1.58 38.95 27.13
C GLU A 593 -1.29 37.47 26.79
N ASN A 594 -1.60 36.55 27.71
CA ASN A 594 -1.44 35.12 27.48
C ASN A 594 -2.43 34.58 26.44
N GLU A 595 -3.70 34.99 26.50
CA GLU A 595 -4.71 34.61 25.49
C GLU A 595 -4.41 35.23 24.12
N LYS A 596 -3.92 36.48 24.09
CA LYS A 596 -3.44 37.14 22.86
C LYS A 596 -2.32 36.35 22.21
N THR A 597 -1.31 35.94 23.01
CA THR A 597 -0.17 35.15 22.54
C THR A 597 -0.61 33.77 22.03
N MET A 598 -1.56 33.12 22.72
CA MET A 598 -2.11 31.82 22.32
C MET A 598 -2.88 31.90 20.99
N GLN A 599 -3.79 32.88 20.84
CA GLN A 599 -4.56 33.10 19.59
C GLN A 599 -3.67 33.50 18.41
N LEU A 600 -2.58 34.22 18.66
CA LEU A 600 -1.61 34.61 17.63
C LEU A 600 -0.81 33.41 17.10
N ASN A 601 -0.47 32.45 17.95
CA ASN A 601 0.28 31.25 17.54
C ASN A 601 -0.60 30.30 16.72
N GLU A 602 -1.90 30.22 17.01
CA GLU A 602 -2.88 29.40 16.28
C GLU A 602 -3.10 29.83 14.82
N LEU A 603 -2.73 31.06 14.46
CA LEU A 603 -2.81 31.59 13.10
C LEU A 603 -1.75 31.00 12.15
N GLU A 604 -0.66 30.45 12.67
CA GLU A 604 0.50 29.99 11.87
C GLU A 604 0.14 28.81 10.93
N ILE A 605 -0.85 28.03 11.31
CA ILE A 605 -1.36 26.83 10.61
C ILE A 605 -2.28 27.20 9.45
N VAL A 606 -3.08 28.23 9.69
CA VAL A 606 -4.01 28.79 8.72
C VAL A 606 -3.24 29.47 7.60
N GLN A 607 -2.11 30.12 7.94
CA GLN A 607 -1.25 30.82 7.00
C GLN A 607 -0.69 29.95 5.88
N LYS A 608 -0.43 28.64 6.11
CA LYS A 608 0.43 27.84 5.22
C LYS A 608 -0.31 26.70 4.48
N SER A 609 -1.61 26.52 4.75
CA SER A 609 -2.26 25.21 4.54
C SER A 609 -3.75 25.25 4.21
N LEU A 610 -4.41 26.39 4.40
CA LEU A 610 -5.85 26.52 4.24
C LEU A 610 -6.19 27.12 2.87
N PHE A 611 -6.94 26.37 2.06
CA PHE A 611 -7.31 26.73 0.69
C PHE A 611 -8.83 26.81 0.56
N TYR A 612 -9.32 27.84 -0.13
CA TYR A 612 -10.72 27.92 -0.50
C TYR A 612 -10.88 27.69 -2.01
N CYS A 613 -12.01 27.13 -2.39
CA CYS A 613 -12.35 26.93 -3.79
C CYS A 613 -12.96 28.22 -4.36
N THR A 614 -12.35 28.81 -5.38
CA THR A 614 -12.78 30.11 -5.92
C THR A 614 -14.05 30.02 -6.75
N PHE A 615 -14.37 28.85 -7.28
CA PHE A 615 -15.61 28.61 -8.02
C PHE A 615 -16.66 27.89 -7.17
N SER A 616 -16.33 27.56 -5.91
CA SER A 616 -17.26 27.01 -4.94
C SER A 616 -17.04 27.72 -3.60
N GLU A 617 -17.92 28.66 -3.29
CA GLU A 617 -17.90 29.39 -2.03
C GLU A 617 -18.18 28.49 -0.81
N LYS A 618 -18.52 27.21 -1.04
CA LYS A 618 -18.88 26.25 0.00
C LYS A 618 -17.74 25.30 0.38
N LEU A 619 -16.65 25.23 -0.39
CA LEU A 619 -15.58 24.27 -0.13
C LEU A 619 -14.36 24.92 0.51
N LEU A 620 -13.94 24.32 1.62
CA LEU A 620 -12.73 24.66 2.33
C LEU A 620 -11.85 23.43 2.46
N LEU A 621 -10.56 23.59 2.15
CA LEU A 621 -9.60 22.52 2.10
C LEU A 621 -8.41 22.86 2.99
N TYR A 622 -7.96 21.89 3.76
CA TYR A 622 -6.79 22.00 4.62
C TYR A 622 -5.78 20.95 4.22
N ARG A 623 -4.57 21.39 3.91
CA ARG A 623 -3.49 20.51 3.49
C ARG A 623 -2.59 20.20 4.67
N THR A 624 -2.29 18.93 4.90
CA THR A 624 -1.09 18.53 5.64
C THR A 624 0.00 18.08 4.68
N ASN A 625 1.17 17.69 5.20
CA ASN A 625 2.20 17.08 4.36
C ASN A 625 1.79 15.73 3.75
N TYR A 626 0.73 15.08 4.25
CA TYR A 626 0.40 13.69 3.91
C TYR A 626 -1.02 13.49 3.41
N VAL A 627 -1.96 14.32 3.89
CA VAL A 627 -3.39 14.18 3.66
C VAL A 627 -4.00 15.55 3.43
N TRP A 628 -4.90 15.63 2.45
CA TRP A 628 -5.81 16.75 2.32
C TRP A 628 -7.05 16.47 3.15
N TYR A 629 -7.54 17.49 3.84
CA TYR A 629 -8.82 17.48 4.52
C TYR A 629 -9.74 18.44 3.77
N ILE A 630 -11.02 18.10 3.69
CA ILE A 630 -12.04 18.93 3.07
C ILE A 630 -13.22 19.09 4.03
N THR A 631 -13.83 20.27 4.05
CA THR A 631 -15.10 20.51 4.73
C THR A 631 -16.01 21.29 3.79
N TYR A 632 -17.30 21.06 3.94
CA TYR A 632 -18.35 21.82 3.27
C TYR A 632 -18.92 22.85 4.24
N LEU A 633 -19.13 24.08 3.77
CA LEU A 633 -19.63 25.21 4.56
C LEU A 633 -21.11 25.46 4.25
N SER A 634 -21.92 25.58 5.30
CA SER A 634 -23.34 25.91 5.17
C SER A 634 -23.56 27.41 4.89
N LYS A 635 -24.74 27.78 4.38
CA LYS A 635 -25.08 29.19 4.06
C LYS A 635 -25.05 30.14 5.27
N GLU A 636 -25.17 29.63 6.50
CA GLU A 636 -25.10 30.43 7.73
C GLU A 636 -23.65 30.72 8.15
N GLU A 637 -22.73 29.78 7.87
CA GLU A 637 -21.28 29.91 8.15
C GLU A 637 -20.56 30.78 7.11
N ASN A 638 -21.20 31.04 5.96
CA ASN A 638 -20.69 31.88 4.88
C ASN A 638 -20.44 33.34 5.29
N ASN A 639 -21.02 33.82 6.39
CA ASN A 639 -20.92 35.22 6.79
C ASN A 639 -19.65 35.58 7.58
N PHE A 640 -18.79 34.62 7.98
CA PHE A 640 -17.64 34.95 8.82
C PHE A 640 -16.47 33.96 8.77
N ILE A 641 -15.88 33.78 7.59
CA ILE A 641 -14.42 33.52 7.50
C ILE A 641 -13.61 34.53 8.33
N SER A 642 -14.19 35.69 8.62
CA SER A 642 -13.54 36.88 9.13
C SER A 642 -12.97 36.85 10.55
N LYS A 643 -12.91 35.75 11.31
CA LYS A 643 -11.98 35.62 12.47
C LYS A 643 -11.44 34.21 12.59
N PHE A 644 -10.41 33.92 11.79
CA PHE A 644 -9.69 32.65 11.83
C PHE A 644 -8.90 32.51 13.13
N ASN A 645 -9.43 31.79 14.11
CA ASN A 645 -8.60 31.10 15.08
C ASN A 645 -8.70 29.59 14.81
N LEU A 646 -7.71 28.85 15.30
CA LEU A 646 -7.66 27.40 15.09
C LEU A 646 -8.84 26.71 15.77
N ASP A 647 -9.30 27.24 16.90
CA ASP A 647 -10.46 26.73 17.64
C ASP A 647 -11.72 26.64 16.78
N ASN A 648 -12.05 27.68 16.01
CA ASN A 648 -13.22 27.64 15.12
C ASN A 648 -13.03 26.64 13.98
N LEU A 649 -11.82 26.51 13.43
CA LEU A 649 -11.53 25.55 12.37
C LEU A 649 -11.57 24.10 12.86
N LYS A 650 -11.16 23.85 14.10
CA LYS A 650 -11.21 22.52 14.75
C LYS A 650 -12.63 21.99 14.93
N LEU A 651 -13.63 22.88 14.93
CA LEU A 651 -15.05 22.55 15.09
C LEU A 651 -15.75 22.20 13.76
N LEU A 652 -15.11 22.51 12.61
CA LEU A 652 -15.67 22.20 11.30
C LEU A 652 -15.60 20.70 10.99
N ASP A 653 -16.49 20.28 10.11
CA ASP A 653 -16.64 18.92 9.62
C ASP A 653 -15.55 18.57 8.59
N TRP A 654 -14.33 18.31 9.05
CA TRP A 654 -13.26 17.90 8.14
C TRP A 654 -13.31 16.41 7.82
N TYR A 655 -13.13 16.12 6.55
CA TYR A 655 -13.07 14.76 6.04
C TYR A 655 -11.75 14.55 5.31
N PRO A 656 -11.00 13.48 5.61
CA PRO A 656 -9.76 13.19 4.92
C PRO A 656 -10.02 12.76 3.46
N LEU A 657 -9.31 13.39 2.53
CA LEU A 657 -9.23 12.95 1.15
C LEU A 657 -8.21 11.82 1.04
N ILE A 658 -8.74 10.60 1.02
CA ILE A 658 -7.94 9.39 0.95
C ILE A 658 -7.32 9.23 -0.44
N SER A 659 -5.99 9.21 -0.49
CA SER A 659 -5.26 9.02 -1.74
C SER A 659 -5.63 7.69 -2.39
N ASN A 660 -5.89 7.71 -3.70
CA ASN A 660 -6.29 6.53 -4.48
C ASN A 660 -7.56 5.80 -4.01
N SER A 661 -8.36 6.39 -3.11
CA SER A 661 -9.70 5.89 -2.78
C SER A 661 -10.72 6.38 -3.80
N LYS A 662 -11.62 5.47 -4.21
CA LYS A 662 -12.80 5.83 -5.01
C LYS A 662 -13.95 6.34 -4.14
N GLU A 663 -13.92 6.06 -2.85
CA GLU A 663 -14.97 6.41 -1.91
C GLU A 663 -14.69 7.81 -1.36
N LEU A 664 -15.61 8.75 -1.58
CA LEU A 664 -15.75 9.94 -0.75
C LEU A 664 -16.61 9.58 0.46
N ASP A 665 -16.50 10.37 1.52
CA ASP A 665 -17.56 10.33 2.52
C ASP A 665 -18.89 10.66 1.83
N SER A 666 -19.89 9.79 2.04
CA SER A 666 -21.22 9.92 1.45
C SER A 666 -21.88 11.26 1.78
N SER A 667 -21.53 11.87 2.93
CA SER A 667 -22.03 13.19 3.34
C SER A 667 -21.50 14.32 2.46
N ILE A 668 -20.29 14.19 1.92
CA ILE A 668 -19.71 15.18 1.00
C ILE A 668 -20.14 14.88 -0.42
N GLU A 669 -20.17 13.61 -0.82
CA GLU A 669 -20.50 13.22 -2.19
C GLU A 669 -21.90 13.71 -2.60
N SER A 670 -22.85 13.78 -1.67
CA SER A 670 -24.18 14.35 -1.91
C SER A 670 -24.23 15.87 -2.06
N GLU A 671 -23.22 16.58 -1.56
CA GLU A 671 -23.20 18.05 -1.47
C GLU A 671 -22.33 18.71 -2.55
N ILE A 672 -21.58 17.92 -3.32
CA ILE A 672 -20.67 18.41 -4.36
C ILE A 672 -21.18 18.12 -5.78
N GLU A 673 -20.99 19.06 -6.71
CA GLU A 673 -21.44 18.91 -8.09
C GLU A 673 -20.36 19.30 -9.13
N GLY A 674 -20.31 18.56 -10.24
CA GLY A 674 -19.55 18.92 -11.44
C GLY A 674 -18.05 19.15 -11.21
N ARG A 675 -17.63 20.41 -11.16
CA ARG A 675 -16.20 20.81 -11.07
C ARG A 675 -15.58 20.50 -9.71
N GLU A 676 -16.37 20.52 -8.65
CA GLU A 676 -15.93 20.20 -7.29
C GLU A 676 -15.49 18.73 -7.20
N PHE A 677 -16.26 17.83 -7.80
CA PHE A 677 -15.94 16.42 -7.88
C PHE A 677 -14.62 16.16 -8.63
N ILE A 678 -14.38 16.90 -9.72
CA ILE A 678 -13.12 16.80 -10.49
C ILE A 678 -11.94 17.27 -9.63
N LEU A 679 -12.08 18.41 -8.96
CA LEU A 679 -11.04 18.95 -8.07
C LEU A 679 -10.71 17.96 -6.95
N ILE A 680 -11.72 17.43 -6.26
CA ILE A 680 -11.51 16.48 -5.17
C ILE A 680 -10.89 15.18 -5.67
N THR A 681 -11.37 14.66 -6.80
CA THR A 681 -10.78 13.47 -7.44
C THR A 681 -9.32 13.74 -7.81
N TRP A 682 -9.00 14.93 -8.31
CA TRP A 682 -7.63 15.32 -8.64
C TRP A 682 -6.73 15.40 -7.39
N LEU A 683 -7.21 16.02 -6.30
CA LEU A 683 -6.48 16.08 -5.03
C LEU A 683 -6.27 14.69 -4.42
N LYS A 684 -7.19 13.75 -4.62
CA LYS A 684 -7.04 12.34 -4.22
C LYS A 684 -6.03 11.58 -5.09
N LEU A 685 -5.90 11.92 -6.36
CA LEU A 685 -5.01 11.24 -7.31
C LEU A 685 -3.58 11.79 -7.28
N THR A 686 -3.43 13.04 -6.87
CA THR A 686 -2.14 13.72 -6.80
C THR A 686 -1.62 13.65 -5.37
N GLU A 687 -0.72 12.69 -5.12
CA GLU A 687 0.37 13.00 -4.19
C GLU A 687 1.12 14.16 -4.83
N LEU A 688 0.96 15.38 -4.32
CA LEU A 688 1.46 16.63 -4.91
C LEU A 688 3.01 16.74 -4.91
N MET A 689 3.72 15.62 -5.00
CA MET A 689 5.17 15.56 -5.20
C MET A 689 5.61 15.95 -6.59
N TYR A 690 4.71 15.89 -7.57
CA TYR A 690 4.98 16.23 -8.96
C TYR A 690 3.92 17.19 -9.49
N LEU A 691 3.77 18.31 -8.78
CA LEU A 691 3.30 19.54 -9.38
C LEU A 691 4.49 20.27 -10.01
#